data_AF-A0A8T7EZ04-F1
#
_entry.id   AF-A0A8T7EZ04-F1
#
_cell.length_a   1.000
_cell.length_b   1.000
_cell.length_c   1.000
_cell.angle_alpha   90.00
_cell.angle_beta   90.00
_cell.angle_gamma   90.00
#
_symmetry.space_group_name_H-M   'P 1'
#
loop_
_entity.id
_entity.type
_entity.pdbx_description
1 polymer ?
#
loop_
_entity_poly.entity_id
_entity_poly.type
_entity_poly.pdbx_seq_one_letter_code
_entity_poly.pdbx_strand_id
1 'polypeptide(L)'
;MLKRILIFIGMIGAALWMATSAQAHANLYHSNPAANAVLEESPAEIRLWFTEALEADFSSFSLRDREGIVIETSPSQLDSADAHQLFMRPDPLPDGLYTVSWRVVSSADGHQTRGSFVFTIGEPIAGARVMGQGNDPIPTNSAAIRCLNLISLTLAMGGIGFWLFVWQPVFGDTQPIIESRMRKWIGVGYWLLGLTGVLILLLQISQATGNGIFSPISQTVLKQIVMETRFGRLWLARMGLWGVMGVILRLARQDRRFYWNGLILGGVILLTHSLFSHASAAQEQTAAVAADWLHLLASALWVGGLAQFIHVLGPLHRNSTDTGQQIAALVGYFSNMARATVMALIITGSYAAWLQVGSVDGLFDTQYGQALLVKLLLILPLLGIAGFNLILTQRGLQQGQKIWTGRLQGLIGIEIALACGILIAVGVMTAIAPARGTIELREAQASVQTEPPPHPIIETQTADGMNIQLDISPGYVGENTFTVRLRDLSSKPIEDASLIRLRFENQAEDLGRSELNPTHQGDGVYSVSGSNLSTTGDWQIRINIQRPNVFDTVIDFNPQVNLPPVPLAPPPPPDTSAPLSHQGLALLLTGLTTAGLGGWVVGQNRRKWLRGENLVGAGLVTIGVILLVSGAIDSTDMVEPSTKASAFHPAPGAPIRMIFTSSADYPYLLTAEGVILRPIESDNDSPEWQAVALETPVNDLYVDPEGVLWAATDEGLRVNREGVWEVVNDVPSQLLEMTHGYLFSMGMGEIMRGPDHWTLLDAPLPDQPTGDLVMMGNHTHILQNGDQLFQTPDLGLGWKPIHAPAPVKSTWFDEDGNLIAVTTQGVYRWNYADATWSEPIPLPDNQAIDAIRQFAGRFYVVAGGKLYVWANGEWRVIKIPDSKNAYFYGLGMTGTLWVLDSSGAALWSSSDAETWTKTEVVQVAP
;
A
#
# COMPACT_ATOMS: atom_id res chain seq x y z
N MET A 1 10.23 -23.47 -39.29
CA MET A 1 9.46 -23.19 -38.05
C MET A 1 10.42 -22.82 -36.90
N LEU A 2 11.40 -23.67 -36.56
CA LEU A 2 12.39 -23.43 -35.50
C LEU A 2 13.14 -22.08 -35.59
N LYS A 3 13.69 -21.70 -36.76
CA LYS A 3 14.33 -20.37 -36.96
C LYS A 3 13.40 -19.18 -36.65
N ARG A 4 12.09 -19.30 -36.92
CA ARG A 4 11.11 -18.23 -36.66
C ARG A 4 10.76 -18.14 -35.17
N ILE A 5 10.71 -19.27 -34.48
CA ILE A 5 10.51 -19.36 -33.04
C ILE A 5 11.71 -18.74 -32.31
N LEU A 6 12.94 -19.04 -32.73
CA LEU A 6 14.16 -18.45 -32.14
C LEU A 6 14.24 -16.93 -32.33
N ILE A 7 13.85 -16.42 -33.51
CA ILE A 7 13.79 -14.96 -33.75
C ILE A 7 12.70 -14.32 -32.89
N PHE A 8 11.53 -14.96 -32.74
CA PHE A 8 10.46 -14.48 -31.88
C PHE A 8 10.87 -14.45 -30.40
N ILE A 9 11.51 -15.51 -29.91
CA ILE A 9 12.05 -15.57 -28.55
C ILE A 9 13.14 -14.51 -28.36
N GLY A 10 14.02 -14.30 -29.36
CA GLY A 10 15.03 -13.24 -29.30
C GLY A 10 14.43 -11.84 -29.25
N MET A 11 13.36 -11.57 -30.01
CA MET A 11 12.65 -10.28 -29.96
C MET A 11 11.90 -10.08 -28.64
N ILE A 12 11.28 -11.12 -28.10
CA ILE A 12 10.63 -11.08 -26.77
C ILE A 12 11.69 -10.86 -25.68
N GLY A 13 12.80 -11.59 -25.74
CA GLY A 13 13.91 -11.45 -24.80
C GLY A 13 14.47 -10.03 -24.80
N ALA A 14 14.69 -9.44 -25.97
CA ALA A 14 15.13 -8.05 -26.08
C ALA A 14 14.09 -7.03 -25.55
N ALA A 15 12.80 -7.27 -25.78
CA ALA A 15 11.73 -6.41 -25.26
C ALA A 15 11.57 -6.51 -23.74
N LEU A 16 11.72 -7.72 -23.17
CA LEU A 16 11.69 -7.97 -21.73
C LEU A 16 12.94 -7.43 -21.03
N TRP A 17 14.10 -7.43 -21.70
CA TRP A 17 15.34 -6.85 -21.14
C TRP A 17 15.29 -5.31 -21.03
N MET A 18 14.39 -4.66 -21.77
CA MET A 18 14.09 -3.23 -21.65
C MET A 18 13.01 -2.91 -20.59
N ALA A 19 12.45 -3.94 -19.94
CA ALA A 19 11.44 -3.79 -18.91
C ALA A 19 12.11 -3.79 -17.52
N THR A 20 12.36 -2.62 -16.96
CA THR A 20 12.60 -2.47 -15.53
C THR A 20 11.25 -2.45 -14.80
N SER A 21 11.24 -2.93 -13.56
CA SER A 21 10.09 -2.87 -12.64
C SER A 21 9.71 -1.41 -12.40
N ALA A 22 8.44 -1.05 -12.59
CA ALA A 22 7.92 0.26 -12.21
C ALA A 22 6.41 0.15 -11.98
N GLN A 23 5.94 0.48 -10.76
CA GLN A 23 4.53 0.48 -10.32
C GLN A 23 3.64 1.46 -11.13
N ALA A 24 2.29 1.41 -11.01
CA ALA A 24 1.24 2.06 -11.86
C ALA A 24 0.40 3.12 -11.09
N HIS A 25 0.18 4.33 -11.66
CA HIS A 25 -0.29 5.62 -11.10
C HIS A 25 0.39 6.20 -9.84
N ALA A 26 1.07 7.34 -9.99
CA ALA A 26 1.94 7.95 -8.98
C ALA A 26 1.13 8.82 -8.06
N ASN A 27 0.52 8.22 -7.05
CA ASN A 27 -0.27 8.93 -6.07
C ASN A 27 0.59 9.24 -4.85
N LEU A 28 0.42 10.43 -4.28
CA LEU A 28 1.10 10.80 -3.05
C LEU A 28 0.52 9.94 -1.90
N TYR A 29 1.37 9.16 -1.24
CA TYR A 29 0.95 8.39 -0.06
C TYR A 29 1.63 8.88 1.22
N HIS A 30 2.75 9.60 1.12
CA HIS A 30 3.46 10.17 2.27
C HIS A 30 4.18 11.47 1.93
N SER A 31 4.36 12.35 2.92
CA SER A 31 5.11 13.59 2.80
C SER A 31 5.78 13.99 4.12
N ASN A 32 6.88 14.73 4.00
CA ASN A 32 7.59 15.38 5.09
C ASN A 32 7.97 16.80 4.63
N PRO A 33 7.44 17.88 5.22
CA PRO A 33 6.49 17.91 6.32
C PRO A 33 5.22 17.12 6.02
N ALA A 34 4.66 16.50 7.06
CA ALA A 34 3.39 15.81 6.92
C ALA A 34 2.30 16.80 6.47
N ALA A 35 1.29 16.31 5.76
CA ALA A 35 0.16 17.15 5.39
C ALA A 35 -0.50 17.73 6.66
N ASN A 36 -0.68 19.04 6.69
CA ASN A 36 -1.14 19.85 7.81
C ASN A 36 -0.20 19.91 9.02
N ALA A 37 1.08 19.54 8.85
CA ALA A 37 2.08 19.66 9.91
C ALA A 37 2.28 21.11 10.34
N VAL A 38 2.52 21.29 11.63
CA VAL A 38 2.95 22.55 12.24
C VAL A 38 4.39 22.37 12.68
N LEU A 39 5.29 23.14 12.10
CA LEU A 39 6.71 23.08 12.37
C LEU A 39 7.09 24.26 13.26
N GLU A 40 7.96 24.04 14.25
CA GLU A 40 8.51 25.15 15.04
C GLU A 40 9.50 25.99 14.22
N GLU A 41 10.23 25.34 13.31
CA GLU A 41 11.25 25.96 12.48
C GLU A 41 11.07 25.57 11.00
N SER A 42 11.71 26.34 10.12
CA SER A 42 11.69 26.06 8.68
C SER A 42 12.27 24.67 8.37
N PRO A 43 11.58 23.85 7.54
CA PRO A 43 12.05 22.52 7.21
C PRO A 43 13.30 22.64 6.32
N ALA A 44 14.36 21.93 6.70
CA ALA A 44 15.58 21.84 5.90
C ALA A 44 15.34 21.17 4.53
N GLU A 45 14.30 20.33 4.45
CA GLU A 45 13.90 19.62 3.24
C GLU A 45 12.39 19.36 3.24
N ILE A 46 11.77 19.52 2.08
CA ILE A 46 10.41 19.05 1.78
C ILE A 46 10.54 17.84 0.87
N ARG A 47 9.93 16.72 1.25
CA ARG A 47 10.01 15.42 0.56
C ARG A 47 8.63 14.79 0.41
N LEU A 48 8.38 14.20 -0.76
CA LEU A 48 7.10 13.63 -1.17
C LEU A 48 7.36 12.20 -1.70
N TRP A 49 6.55 11.24 -1.25
CA TRP A 49 6.64 9.84 -1.65
C TRP A 49 5.41 9.41 -2.44
N PHE A 50 5.65 8.71 -3.54
CA PHE A 50 4.62 8.31 -4.48
C PHE A 50 4.54 6.79 -4.62
N THR A 51 3.33 6.30 -4.91
CA THR A 51 3.05 4.88 -5.18
C THR A 51 3.71 4.37 -6.46
N GLU A 52 4.51 5.19 -7.17
CA GLU A 52 5.30 4.76 -8.32
C GLU A 52 6.57 5.57 -8.53
N ALA A 53 7.48 4.98 -9.31
CA ALA A 53 8.62 5.66 -9.89
C ALA A 53 8.20 6.75 -10.89
N LEU A 54 8.82 7.91 -10.78
CA LEU A 54 8.46 9.12 -11.53
C LEU A 54 9.38 9.38 -12.73
N GLU A 55 8.83 9.99 -13.79
CA GLU A 55 9.64 10.59 -14.86
C GLU A 55 10.21 11.93 -14.38
N ALA A 56 11.53 11.99 -14.11
CA ALA A 56 12.21 13.10 -13.47
C ALA A 56 11.94 14.47 -14.13
N ASP A 57 12.09 14.57 -15.45
CA ASP A 57 11.95 15.84 -16.17
C ASP A 57 10.51 16.38 -16.24
N PHE A 58 9.52 15.55 -15.91
CA PHE A 58 8.10 15.89 -15.98
C PHE A 58 7.40 15.85 -14.62
N SER A 59 8.17 15.61 -13.56
CA SER A 59 7.68 15.51 -12.20
C SER A 59 8.29 16.62 -11.36
N SER A 60 7.43 17.43 -10.77
CA SER A 60 7.87 18.55 -9.94
C SER A 60 6.85 18.90 -8.89
N PHE A 61 7.30 19.60 -7.86
CA PHE A 61 6.43 20.34 -6.97
C PHE A 61 6.96 21.74 -6.73
N SER A 62 6.05 22.63 -6.36
CA SER A 62 6.33 24.02 -6.05
C SER A 62 5.76 24.38 -4.70
N LEU A 63 6.44 25.26 -4.00
CA LEU A 63 5.97 25.85 -2.76
C LEU A 63 5.24 27.16 -3.05
N ARG A 64 4.14 27.41 -2.34
CA ARG A 64 3.38 28.66 -2.40
C ARG A 64 3.17 29.21 -1.00
N ASP A 65 3.11 30.53 -0.88
CA ASP A 65 2.75 31.21 0.37
C ASP A 65 1.23 31.27 0.58
N ARG A 66 0.81 31.95 1.66
CA ARG A 66 -0.60 32.16 2.03
C ARG A 66 -1.40 32.96 0.98
N GLU A 67 -0.75 33.78 0.16
CA GLU A 67 -1.36 34.54 -0.94
C GLU A 67 -1.51 33.69 -2.21
N GLY A 68 -1.01 32.45 -2.22
CA GLY A 68 -1.01 31.54 -3.36
C GLY A 68 0.08 31.85 -4.39
N ILE A 69 1.02 32.75 -4.05
CA ILE A 69 2.15 33.14 -4.89
C ILE A 69 3.21 32.04 -4.78
N VAL A 70 3.80 31.65 -5.92
CA VAL A 70 4.86 30.64 -5.95
C VAL A 70 6.12 31.24 -5.35
N ILE A 71 6.64 30.59 -4.31
CA ILE A 71 7.91 30.96 -3.67
C ILE A 71 9.04 30.47 -4.58
N GLU A 72 9.96 31.37 -4.93
CA GLU A 72 11.15 31.00 -5.68
C GLU A 72 12.01 30.07 -4.82
N THR A 73 12.22 28.86 -5.33
CA THR A 73 12.97 27.79 -4.68
C THR A 73 13.86 27.13 -5.72
N SER A 74 14.87 26.39 -5.25
CA SER A 74 15.57 25.45 -6.13
C SER A 74 14.55 24.44 -6.68
N PRO A 75 14.61 24.07 -7.97
CA PRO A 75 13.68 23.09 -8.53
C PRO A 75 13.68 21.78 -7.72
N SER A 76 12.50 21.20 -7.52
CA SER A 76 12.38 19.87 -6.91
C SER A 76 13.15 18.83 -7.73
N GLN A 77 13.83 17.92 -7.05
CA GLN A 77 14.67 16.89 -7.67
C GLN A 77 14.13 15.50 -7.34
N LEU A 78 14.30 14.58 -8.29
CA LEU A 78 14.09 13.15 -8.05
C LEU A 78 15.23 12.61 -7.20
N ASP A 79 14.93 11.77 -6.21
CA ASP A 79 15.99 11.09 -5.46
C ASP A 79 16.72 10.09 -6.37
N SER A 80 18.05 10.19 -6.39
CA SER A 80 18.90 9.29 -7.17
C SER A 80 18.92 7.85 -6.63
N ALA A 81 18.61 7.65 -5.35
CA ALA A 81 18.53 6.35 -4.70
C ALA A 81 17.12 5.74 -4.78
N ASP A 82 16.08 6.57 -4.90
CA ASP A 82 14.69 6.13 -4.97
C ASP A 82 13.85 6.97 -5.95
N ALA A 83 13.51 6.38 -7.09
CA ALA A 83 12.71 7.02 -8.12
C ALA A 83 11.24 7.31 -7.70
N HIS A 84 10.81 6.86 -6.53
CA HIS A 84 9.48 7.12 -5.97
C HIS A 84 9.40 8.44 -5.18
N GLN A 85 10.53 9.16 -5.03
CA GLN A 85 10.62 10.31 -4.13
C GLN A 85 11.02 11.59 -4.86
N LEU A 86 10.30 12.68 -4.58
CA LEU A 86 10.73 14.04 -4.91
C LEU A 86 11.14 14.77 -3.64
N PHE A 87 12.21 15.55 -3.72
CA PHE A 87 12.61 16.43 -2.63
C PHE A 87 12.97 17.82 -3.14
N MET A 88 12.86 18.81 -2.26
CA MET A 88 13.26 20.21 -2.46
C MET A 88 13.84 20.72 -1.15
N ARG A 89 14.93 21.49 -1.25
CA ARG A 89 15.49 22.21 -0.10
C ARG A 89 15.17 23.69 -0.25
N PRO A 90 14.18 24.22 0.49
CA PRO A 90 13.89 25.65 0.44
C PRO A 90 14.99 26.45 1.15
N ASP A 91 15.12 27.72 0.77
CA ASP A 91 15.80 28.69 1.65
C ASP A 91 14.97 28.87 2.95
N PRO A 92 15.58 29.36 4.05
CA PRO A 92 14.86 29.56 5.31
C PRO A 92 13.55 30.32 5.11
N LEU A 93 12.46 29.64 5.42
CA LEU A 93 11.11 30.14 5.28
C LEU A 93 10.72 30.88 6.57
N PRO A 94 10.11 32.08 6.47
CA PRO A 94 9.55 32.75 7.65
C PRO A 94 8.37 31.97 8.23
N ASP A 95 7.89 32.39 9.39
CA ASP A 95 6.67 31.84 9.97
C ASP A 95 5.46 32.13 9.07
N GLY A 96 4.60 31.13 8.84
CA GLY A 96 3.45 31.28 7.94
C GLY A 96 2.87 29.99 7.36
N LEU A 97 1.88 30.15 6.46
CA LEU A 97 1.25 29.05 5.73
C LEU A 97 1.99 28.76 4.43
N TYR A 98 2.25 27.48 4.19
CA TYR A 98 2.88 27.01 2.97
C TYR A 98 2.03 25.95 2.30
N THR A 99 1.78 26.11 1.00
CA THR A 99 1.12 25.10 0.16
C THR A 99 2.14 24.44 -0.74
N VAL A 100 2.31 23.14 -0.59
CA VAL A 100 3.03 22.28 -1.52
C VAL A 100 2.06 21.86 -2.61
N SER A 101 2.30 22.27 -3.85
CA SER A 101 1.52 21.80 -5.01
C SER A 101 2.40 20.97 -5.93
N TRP A 102 2.01 19.73 -6.22
CA TRP A 102 2.77 18.81 -7.06
C TRP A 102 2.04 18.46 -8.36
N ARG A 103 2.85 18.07 -9.34
CA ARG A 103 2.46 17.49 -10.61
C ARG A 103 3.50 16.45 -10.97
N VAL A 104 3.10 15.19 -11.05
CA VAL A 104 4.03 14.09 -11.31
C VAL A 104 3.53 13.23 -12.46
N VAL A 105 4.46 12.58 -13.15
CA VAL A 105 4.16 11.68 -14.28
C VAL A 105 4.75 10.31 -13.98
N SER A 106 3.90 9.28 -14.01
CA SER A 106 4.29 7.88 -13.91
C SER A 106 5.32 7.50 -14.98
N SER A 107 6.41 6.84 -14.58
CA SER A 107 7.32 6.20 -15.53
C SER A 107 6.81 4.87 -16.11
N ALA A 108 5.76 4.28 -15.52
CA ALA A 108 5.22 3.00 -15.95
C ALA A 108 4.10 3.13 -16.98
N ASP A 109 3.16 4.06 -16.76
CA ASP A 109 1.97 4.19 -17.61
C ASP A 109 1.78 5.60 -18.21
N GLY A 110 2.67 6.53 -17.83
CA GLY A 110 2.72 7.89 -18.37
C GLY A 110 1.61 8.81 -17.91
N HIS A 111 0.73 8.37 -17.00
CA HIS A 111 -0.33 9.22 -16.50
C HIS A 111 0.23 10.31 -15.59
N GLN A 112 -0.37 11.49 -15.72
CA GLN A 112 -0.08 12.60 -14.84
C GLN A 112 -1.07 12.62 -13.69
N THR A 113 -0.57 12.70 -12.47
CA THR A 113 -1.33 12.99 -11.27
C THR A 113 -0.93 14.37 -10.75
N ARG A 114 -1.85 15.00 -10.01
CA ARG A 114 -1.63 16.30 -9.39
C ARG A 114 -2.26 16.30 -8.01
N GLY A 115 -1.79 17.20 -7.17
CA GLY A 115 -2.43 17.49 -5.89
C GLY A 115 -1.72 18.62 -5.16
N SER A 116 -2.21 18.92 -3.97
CA SER A 116 -1.62 19.91 -3.09
C SER A 116 -1.90 19.61 -1.62
N PHE A 117 -0.95 19.87 -0.74
CA PHE A 117 -1.13 19.83 0.70
C PHE A 117 -0.49 21.08 1.32
N VAL A 118 -0.78 21.32 2.60
CA VAL A 118 -0.28 22.49 3.32
C VAL A 118 0.53 22.10 4.55
N PHE A 119 1.40 22.98 5.01
CA PHE A 119 2.05 22.91 6.33
C PHE A 119 2.31 24.33 6.83
N THR A 120 2.66 24.49 8.10
CA THR A 120 2.91 25.80 8.72
C THR A 120 4.21 25.82 9.48
N ILE A 121 4.80 27.01 9.66
CA ILE A 121 6.00 27.25 10.46
C ILE A 121 5.68 28.30 11.52
N GLY A 122 6.12 28.09 12.76
CA GLY A 122 5.93 28.95 13.92
C GLY A 122 4.57 28.74 14.58
N GLU A 123 3.49 29.15 13.91
CA GLU A 123 2.13 29.04 14.47
C GLU A 123 1.26 27.99 13.74
N PRO A 124 0.47 27.19 14.47
CA PRO A 124 -0.51 26.28 13.89
C PRO A 124 -1.55 27.03 13.03
N ILE A 125 -1.82 26.55 11.83
CA ILE A 125 -3.00 26.99 11.06
C ILE A 125 -3.94 25.80 10.92
N ALA A 126 -5.01 25.77 11.71
CA ALA A 126 -6.10 24.82 11.51
C ALA A 126 -7.11 25.43 10.52
N GLY A 127 -7.17 24.88 9.31
CA GLY A 127 -8.17 25.28 8.31
C GLY A 127 -7.77 25.06 6.86
N ALA A 128 -6.51 24.74 6.59
CA ALA A 128 -6.12 24.35 5.25
C ALA A 128 -6.38 22.86 5.06
N ARG A 129 -7.57 22.50 4.59
CA ARG A 129 -7.75 21.18 3.98
C ARG A 129 -7.07 21.17 2.61
N VAL A 130 -6.26 20.14 2.40
CA VAL A 130 -5.94 19.56 1.09
C VAL A 130 -7.20 19.60 0.23
N MET A 131 -7.11 20.19 -0.97
CA MET A 131 -8.05 19.81 -2.01
C MET A 131 -7.87 18.31 -2.22
N GLY A 132 -8.70 17.51 -1.56
CA GLY A 132 -8.81 16.09 -1.86
C GLY A 132 -9.02 15.96 -3.35
N GLN A 133 -8.37 14.98 -3.97
CA GLN A 133 -8.68 14.63 -5.35
C GLN A 133 -10.20 14.40 -5.42
N GLY A 134 -10.93 15.41 -5.92
CA GLY A 134 -12.28 15.19 -6.39
C GLY A 134 -12.21 14.09 -7.42
N ASN A 135 -13.28 13.31 -7.56
CA ASN A 135 -13.43 12.37 -8.67
C ASN A 135 -13.15 13.13 -9.98
N ASP A 136 -11.91 13.06 -10.47
CA ASP A 136 -11.51 13.83 -11.63
C ASP A 136 -12.46 13.42 -12.75
N PRO A 137 -13.05 14.38 -13.47
CA PRO A 137 -13.93 14.05 -14.55
C PRO A 137 -13.15 13.19 -15.55
N ILE A 138 -13.76 12.07 -15.95
CA ILE A 138 -13.15 11.11 -16.88
C ILE A 138 -12.53 11.90 -18.05
N PRO A 139 -11.22 11.78 -18.31
CA PRO A 139 -10.55 12.57 -19.34
C PRO A 139 -10.96 12.05 -20.73
N THR A 140 -12.09 12.56 -21.25
CA THR A 140 -12.78 12.05 -22.45
C THR A 140 -11.86 12.00 -23.68
N ASN A 141 -10.97 12.98 -23.84
CA ASN A 141 -10.00 12.99 -24.94
C ASN A 141 -8.97 11.85 -24.82
N SER A 142 -8.49 11.57 -23.61
CA SER A 142 -7.60 10.45 -23.33
C SER A 142 -8.30 9.12 -23.61
N ALA A 143 -9.52 8.95 -23.07
CA ALA A 143 -10.32 7.75 -23.27
C ALA A 143 -10.63 7.49 -24.75
N ALA A 144 -10.97 8.53 -25.52
CA ALA A 144 -11.24 8.43 -26.95
C ALA A 144 -9.99 8.02 -27.76
N ILE A 145 -8.84 8.64 -27.50
CA ILE A 145 -7.58 8.30 -28.19
C ILE A 145 -7.14 6.87 -27.85
N ARG A 146 -7.24 6.46 -26.58
CA ARG A 146 -6.93 5.10 -26.13
C ARG A 146 -7.88 4.07 -26.76
N CYS A 147 -9.18 4.37 -26.82
CA CYS A 147 -10.17 3.55 -27.53
C CYS A 147 -9.84 3.39 -29.02
N LEU A 148 -9.54 4.50 -29.71
CA LEU A 148 -9.12 4.46 -31.12
C LEU A 148 -7.86 3.61 -31.32
N ASN A 149 -6.90 3.69 -30.40
CA ASN A 149 -5.70 2.86 -30.45
C ASN A 149 -6.01 1.37 -30.24
N LEU A 150 -6.92 1.01 -29.33
CA LEU A 150 -7.36 -0.37 -29.16
C LEU A 150 -8.08 -0.88 -30.42
N ILE A 151 -8.93 -0.06 -31.05
CA ILE A 151 -9.57 -0.39 -32.33
C ILE A 151 -8.51 -0.63 -33.41
N SER A 152 -7.51 0.24 -33.54
CA SER A 152 -6.47 0.08 -34.58
C SER A 152 -5.65 -1.20 -34.40
N LEU A 153 -5.30 -1.55 -33.15
CA LEU A 153 -4.64 -2.80 -32.79
C LEU A 153 -5.48 -4.02 -33.14
N THR A 154 -6.77 -4.01 -32.80
CA THR A 154 -7.67 -5.12 -33.13
C THR A 154 -7.80 -5.30 -34.64
N LEU A 155 -8.01 -4.23 -35.41
CA LEU A 155 -8.14 -4.29 -36.86
C LEU A 155 -6.86 -4.79 -37.55
N ALA A 156 -5.70 -4.28 -37.14
CA ALA A 156 -4.41 -4.66 -37.74
C ALA A 156 -4.11 -6.15 -37.51
N MET A 157 -4.30 -6.64 -36.28
CA MET A 157 -4.00 -8.03 -35.93
C MET A 157 -5.08 -9.01 -36.39
N GLY A 158 -6.34 -8.70 -36.10
CA GLY A 158 -7.46 -9.60 -36.34
C GLY A 158 -7.71 -9.85 -37.82
N GLY A 159 -7.40 -8.88 -38.69
CA GLY A 159 -7.42 -9.10 -40.13
C GLY A 159 -6.39 -10.13 -40.60
N ILE A 160 -5.16 -10.10 -40.06
CA ILE A 160 -4.10 -11.10 -40.33
C ILE A 160 -4.47 -12.45 -39.73
N GLY A 161 -4.97 -12.46 -38.49
CA GLY A 161 -5.43 -13.67 -37.81
C GLY A 161 -6.58 -14.36 -38.55
N PHE A 162 -7.61 -13.61 -38.93
CA PHE A 162 -8.72 -14.11 -39.74
C PHE A 162 -8.24 -14.66 -41.08
N TRP A 163 -7.32 -13.97 -41.75
CA TRP A 163 -6.73 -14.46 -43.00
C TRP A 163 -6.08 -15.83 -42.81
N LEU A 164 -5.23 -15.98 -41.80
CA LEU A 164 -4.45 -17.20 -41.57
C LEU A 164 -5.27 -18.37 -41.02
N PHE A 165 -6.13 -18.11 -40.03
CA PHE A 165 -6.81 -19.16 -39.26
C PHE A 165 -8.22 -19.47 -39.75
N VAL A 166 -8.84 -18.58 -40.53
CA VAL A 166 -10.24 -18.73 -40.98
C VAL A 166 -10.34 -18.78 -42.50
N TRP A 167 -9.72 -17.84 -43.19
CA TRP A 167 -9.86 -17.72 -44.65
C TRP A 167 -9.03 -18.76 -45.43
N GLN A 168 -7.73 -18.83 -45.17
CA GLN A 168 -6.82 -19.74 -45.89
C GLN A 168 -7.23 -21.22 -45.80
N PRO A 169 -7.67 -21.76 -44.63
CA PRO A 169 -8.12 -23.14 -44.53
C PRO A 169 -9.36 -23.49 -45.37
N VAL A 170 -10.21 -22.51 -45.68
CA VAL A 170 -11.45 -22.72 -46.44
C VAL A 170 -11.24 -22.52 -47.94
N PHE A 171 -10.56 -21.43 -48.33
CA PHE A 171 -10.52 -21.00 -49.73
C PHE A 171 -9.15 -21.10 -50.39
N GLY A 172 -8.05 -21.26 -49.66
CA GLY A 172 -6.71 -21.22 -50.25
C GLY A 172 -6.48 -19.95 -51.08
N ASP A 173 -6.28 -20.09 -52.41
CA ASP A 173 -6.11 -18.98 -53.37
C ASP A 173 -7.28 -18.82 -54.36
N THR A 174 -8.45 -19.40 -54.04
CA THR A 174 -9.56 -19.51 -55.02
C THR A 174 -10.38 -18.22 -55.17
N GLN A 175 -10.16 -17.20 -54.33
CA GLN A 175 -11.04 -16.02 -54.22
C GLN A 175 -10.29 -14.67 -54.28
N PRO A 176 -9.56 -14.36 -55.38
CA PRO A 176 -8.63 -13.22 -55.44
C PRO A 176 -9.31 -11.84 -55.29
N ILE A 177 -10.57 -11.70 -55.71
CA ILE A 177 -11.33 -10.45 -55.59
C ILE A 177 -11.61 -10.14 -54.12
N ILE A 178 -12.10 -11.13 -53.36
CA ILE A 178 -12.45 -10.96 -51.94
C ILE A 178 -11.19 -10.76 -51.12
N GLU A 179 -10.15 -11.54 -51.43
CA GLU A 179 -8.82 -11.37 -50.85
C GLU A 179 -8.25 -9.95 -51.04
N SER A 180 -8.42 -9.35 -52.22
CA SER A 180 -7.98 -7.96 -52.45
C SER A 180 -8.68 -6.98 -51.52
N ARG A 181 -9.95 -7.23 -51.20
CA ARG A 181 -10.75 -6.43 -50.26
C ARG A 181 -10.31 -6.63 -48.81
N MET A 182 -10.00 -7.87 -48.42
CA MET A 182 -9.43 -8.16 -47.11
C MET A 182 -8.08 -7.47 -46.92
N ARG A 183 -7.20 -7.52 -47.93
CA ARG A 183 -5.92 -6.81 -47.92
C ARG A 183 -6.07 -5.30 -47.76
N LYS A 184 -7.09 -4.70 -48.37
CA LYS A 184 -7.42 -3.27 -48.17
C LYS A 184 -7.76 -2.97 -46.72
N TRP A 185 -8.61 -3.79 -46.09
CA TRP A 185 -9.01 -3.60 -44.68
C TRP A 185 -7.87 -3.86 -43.68
N ILE A 186 -7.03 -4.88 -43.91
CA ILE A 186 -5.76 -5.06 -43.18
C ILE A 186 -4.89 -3.80 -43.31
N GLY A 187 -4.82 -3.22 -44.51
CA GLY A 187 -4.12 -1.97 -44.77
C GLY A 187 -4.71 -0.77 -44.01
N VAL A 188 -6.04 -0.68 -43.91
CA VAL A 188 -6.72 0.35 -43.10
C VAL A 188 -6.33 0.21 -41.62
N GLY A 189 -6.40 -1.00 -41.06
CA GLY A 189 -5.96 -1.26 -39.69
C GLY A 189 -4.49 -0.89 -39.45
N TYR A 190 -3.61 -1.24 -40.39
CA TYR A 190 -2.18 -0.88 -40.35
C TYR A 190 -1.94 0.64 -40.34
N TRP A 191 -2.63 1.40 -41.20
CA TRP A 191 -2.47 2.85 -41.25
C TRP A 191 -3.07 3.54 -40.03
N LEU A 192 -4.23 3.07 -39.55
CA LEU A 192 -4.83 3.53 -38.30
C LEU A 192 -3.88 3.31 -37.13
N LEU A 193 -3.17 2.18 -37.08
CA LEU A 193 -2.20 1.89 -36.03
C LEU A 193 -1.04 2.91 -36.00
N GLY A 194 -0.54 3.33 -37.17
CA GLY A 194 0.46 4.40 -37.25
C GLY A 194 -0.11 5.75 -36.80
N LEU A 195 -1.32 6.10 -37.25
CA LEU A 195 -2.00 7.34 -36.88
C LEU A 195 -2.27 7.42 -35.37
N THR A 196 -2.82 6.36 -34.77
CA THR A 196 -3.07 6.32 -33.33
C THR A 196 -1.78 6.28 -32.53
N GLY A 197 -0.70 5.68 -33.07
CA GLY A 197 0.65 5.80 -32.51
C GLY A 197 1.11 7.25 -32.37
N VAL A 198 0.87 8.09 -33.38
CA VAL A 198 1.15 9.54 -33.29
C VAL A 198 0.22 10.23 -32.30
N LEU A 199 -1.08 9.93 -32.31
CA LEU A 199 -2.03 10.52 -31.35
C LEU A 199 -1.68 10.19 -29.89
N ILE A 200 -1.18 8.98 -29.63
CA ILE A 200 -0.72 8.56 -28.30
C ILE A 200 0.54 9.34 -27.88
N LEU A 201 1.47 9.62 -28.80
CA LEU A 201 2.60 10.51 -28.51
C LEU A 201 2.12 11.93 -28.19
N LEU A 202 1.18 12.49 -28.98
CA LEU A 202 0.62 13.81 -28.73
C LEU A 202 -0.13 13.87 -27.40
N LEU A 203 -0.86 12.80 -27.06
CA LEU A 203 -1.51 12.65 -25.76
C LEU A 203 -0.48 12.64 -24.62
N GLN A 204 0.63 11.91 -24.78
CA GLN A 204 1.69 11.87 -23.77
C GLN A 204 2.36 13.24 -23.58
N ILE A 205 2.61 13.97 -24.68
CA ILE A 205 3.15 15.34 -24.62
C ILE A 205 2.17 16.28 -23.92
N SER A 206 0.88 16.16 -24.21
CA SER A 206 -0.18 16.94 -23.58
C SER A 206 -0.25 16.68 -22.07
N GLN A 207 -0.19 15.41 -21.65
CA GLN A 207 -0.18 15.04 -20.23
C GLN A 207 1.09 15.54 -19.54
N ALA A 208 2.26 15.33 -20.13
CA ALA A 208 3.54 15.76 -19.56
C ALA A 208 3.63 17.29 -19.38
N THR A 209 3.17 18.07 -20.36
CA THR A 209 3.27 19.54 -20.33
C THR A 209 2.08 20.23 -19.65
N GLY A 210 0.93 19.54 -19.54
CA GLY A 210 -0.34 20.15 -19.15
C GLY A 210 -1.00 21.01 -20.23
N ASN A 211 -0.46 21.05 -21.46
CA ASN A 211 -1.03 21.78 -22.59
C ASN A 211 -2.01 20.90 -23.37
N GLY A 212 -2.86 21.51 -24.23
CA GLY A 212 -3.74 20.75 -25.13
C GLY A 212 -2.98 19.91 -26.17
N ILE A 213 -3.57 18.81 -26.63
CA ILE A 213 -2.99 17.84 -27.59
C ILE A 213 -2.57 18.43 -28.94
N PHE A 214 -3.09 19.61 -29.31
CA PHE A 214 -2.76 20.32 -30.55
C PHE A 214 -1.98 21.62 -30.30
N SER A 215 -1.45 21.81 -29.09
CA SER A 215 -0.59 22.96 -28.79
C SER A 215 0.75 22.87 -29.52
N PRO A 216 1.41 24.01 -29.83
CA PRO A 216 2.75 24.00 -30.42
C PRO A 216 3.74 23.24 -29.53
N ILE A 217 4.46 22.30 -30.12
CA ILE A 217 5.41 21.43 -29.40
C ILE A 217 6.81 22.02 -29.54
N SER A 218 7.48 22.28 -28.42
CA SER A 218 8.88 22.71 -28.44
C SER A 218 9.79 21.53 -28.83
N GLN A 219 10.85 21.80 -29.59
CA GLN A 219 11.80 20.76 -30.00
C GLN A 219 12.47 20.09 -28.79
N THR A 220 12.71 20.86 -27.73
CA THR A 220 13.30 20.38 -26.48
C THR A 220 12.39 19.36 -25.80
N VAL A 221 11.11 19.70 -25.58
CA VAL A 221 10.15 18.79 -24.93
C VAL A 221 9.93 17.53 -25.76
N LEU A 222 9.82 17.66 -27.08
CA LEU A 222 9.69 16.51 -27.96
C LEU A 222 10.90 15.57 -27.83
N LYS A 223 12.12 16.13 -27.78
CA LYS A 223 13.35 15.35 -27.63
C LYS A 223 13.40 14.65 -26.27
N GLN A 224 13.10 15.36 -25.18
CA GLN A 224 13.06 14.78 -23.83
C GLN A 224 12.07 13.62 -23.76
N ILE A 225 10.82 13.83 -24.21
CA ILE A 225 9.80 12.78 -24.18
C ILE A 225 10.20 11.58 -25.04
N VAL A 226 10.67 11.80 -26.26
CA VAL A 226 10.93 10.70 -27.20
C VAL A 226 12.23 9.94 -26.88
N MET A 227 13.27 10.61 -26.38
CA MET A 227 14.60 10.01 -26.21
C MET A 227 14.94 9.66 -24.76
N GLU A 228 14.45 10.43 -23.80
CA GLU A 228 14.91 10.36 -22.41
C GLU A 228 13.91 9.57 -21.52
N THR A 229 12.62 9.58 -21.85
CA THR A 229 11.60 8.80 -21.11
C THR A 229 11.53 7.34 -21.53
N ARG A 230 11.02 6.48 -20.63
CA ARG A 230 10.74 5.07 -20.94
C ARG A 230 9.68 4.93 -22.03
N PHE A 231 8.62 5.74 -21.95
CA PHE A 231 7.58 5.82 -22.97
C PHE A 231 8.16 6.07 -24.36
N GLY A 232 9.04 7.07 -24.49
CA GLY A 232 9.64 7.47 -25.76
C GLY A 232 10.41 6.35 -26.44
N ARG A 233 11.24 5.62 -25.66
CA ARG A 233 11.98 4.45 -26.15
C ARG A 233 11.05 3.34 -26.66
N LEU A 234 10.01 3.00 -25.90
CA LEU A 234 9.02 2.00 -26.31
C LEU A 234 8.22 2.46 -27.54
N TRP A 235 7.87 3.75 -27.61
CA TRP A 235 7.19 4.35 -28.75
C TRP A 235 8.05 4.31 -30.01
N LEU A 236 9.33 4.67 -29.92
CA LEU A 236 10.28 4.57 -31.05
C LEU A 236 10.42 3.13 -31.52
N ALA A 237 10.58 2.18 -30.60
CA ALA A 237 10.64 0.76 -30.94
C ALA A 237 9.35 0.34 -31.67
N ARG A 238 8.18 0.72 -31.14
CA ARG A 238 6.86 0.43 -31.74
C ARG A 238 6.71 1.04 -33.13
N MET A 239 7.15 2.28 -33.36
CA MET A 239 7.09 2.92 -34.68
C MET A 239 8.07 2.27 -35.67
N GLY A 240 9.25 1.84 -35.20
CA GLY A 240 10.18 1.03 -35.98
C GLY A 240 9.55 -0.31 -36.40
N LEU A 241 8.97 -1.04 -35.45
CA LEU A 241 8.26 -2.30 -35.70
C LEU A 241 7.05 -2.10 -36.64
N TRP A 242 6.32 -1.00 -36.51
CA TRP A 242 5.26 -0.62 -37.45
C TRP A 242 5.81 -0.40 -38.87
N GLY A 243 6.93 0.32 -39.03
CA GLY A 243 7.58 0.47 -40.34
C GLY A 243 7.98 -0.87 -40.97
N VAL A 244 8.56 -1.77 -40.17
CA VAL A 244 8.92 -3.13 -40.61
C VAL A 244 7.67 -3.94 -40.97
N MET A 245 6.58 -3.81 -40.21
CA MET A 245 5.29 -4.43 -40.52
C MET A 245 4.79 -4.00 -41.90
N GLY A 246 4.93 -2.72 -42.26
CA GLY A 246 4.56 -2.22 -43.58
C GLY A 246 5.31 -2.93 -44.72
N VAL A 247 6.61 -3.17 -44.54
CA VAL A 247 7.43 -3.94 -45.48
C VAL A 247 6.96 -5.40 -45.55
N ILE A 248 6.74 -6.05 -44.41
CA ILE A 248 6.25 -7.43 -44.34
C ILE A 248 4.88 -7.58 -45.01
N LEU A 249 3.94 -6.66 -44.77
CA LEU A 249 2.62 -6.67 -45.39
C LEU A 249 2.69 -6.41 -46.90
N ARG A 250 3.67 -5.62 -47.37
CA ARG A 250 3.94 -5.46 -48.80
C ARG A 250 4.48 -6.74 -49.42
N LEU A 251 5.44 -7.41 -48.77
CA LEU A 251 5.96 -8.71 -49.21
C LEU A 251 4.89 -9.80 -49.15
N ALA A 252 3.96 -9.72 -48.19
CA ALA A 252 2.82 -10.63 -48.07
C ALA A 252 1.85 -10.57 -49.26
N ARG A 253 1.88 -9.48 -50.05
CA ARG A 253 1.14 -9.41 -51.33
C ARG A 253 1.76 -10.27 -52.43
N GLN A 254 3.05 -10.58 -52.32
CA GLN A 254 3.79 -11.42 -53.28
C GLN A 254 3.89 -12.86 -52.78
N ASP A 255 4.23 -13.05 -51.50
CA ASP A 255 4.26 -14.36 -50.83
C ASP A 255 3.48 -14.31 -49.51
N ARG A 256 2.31 -14.95 -49.49
CA ARG A 256 1.44 -15.05 -48.32
C ARG A 256 2.10 -15.63 -47.07
N ARG A 257 3.23 -16.34 -47.18
CA ARG A 257 3.97 -16.84 -46.01
C ARG A 257 4.45 -15.72 -45.10
N PHE A 258 4.57 -14.50 -45.63
CA PHE A 258 4.91 -13.31 -44.84
C PHE A 258 3.79 -12.86 -43.89
N TYR A 259 2.53 -13.29 -44.07
CA TYR A 259 1.47 -13.02 -43.09
C TYR A 259 1.77 -13.62 -41.71
N TRP A 260 2.47 -14.76 -41.64
CA TRP A 260 2.94 -15.30 -40.37
C TRP A 260 3.97 -14.40 -39.68
N ASN A 261 4.88 -13.80 -40.45
CA ASN A 261 5.83 -12.83 -39.90
C ASN A 261 5.10 -11.56 -39.44
N GLY A 262 4.07 -11.15 -40.18
CA GLY A 262 3.19 -10.05 -39.78
C GLY A 262 2.47 -10.34 -38.47
N LEU A 263 1.90 -11.54 -38.30
CA LEU A 263 1.26 -11.95 -37.05
C LEU A 263 2.23 -11.92 -35.86
N ILE A 264 3.44 -12.47 -36.05
CA ILE A 264 4.50 -12.49 -35.04
C ILE A 264 4.90 -11.07 -34.64
N LEU A 265 5.21 -10.22 -35.63
CA LEU A 265 5.61 -8.84 -35.41
C LEU A 265 4.49 -8.02 -34.77
N GLY A 266 3.24 -8.28 -35.16
CA GLY A 266 2.07 -7.69 -34.53
C GLY A 266 2.00 -8.07 -33.05
N GLY A 267 2.27 -9.34 -32.72
CA GLY A 267 2.34 -9.80 -31.33
C GLY A 267 3.38 -9.03 -30.53
N VAL A 268 4.55 -8.76 -31.11
CA VAL A 268 5.59 -7.92 -30.47
C VAL A 268 5.12 -6.47 -30.32
N ILE A 269 4.42 -5.90 -31.31
CA ILE A 269 3.81 -4.56 -31.19
C ILE A 269 2.81 -4.52 -30.02
N LEU A 270 1.98 -5.54 -29.83
CA LEU A 270 1.09 -5.64 -28.67
C LEU A 270 1.87 -5.72 -27.35
N LEU A 271 2.98 -6.47 -27.31
CA LEU A 271 3.81 -6.57 -26.11
C LEU A 271 4.35 -5.20 -25.70
N THR A 272 4.75 -4.35 -26.66
CA THR A 272 5.17 -2.98 -26.33
C THR A 272 4.08 -2.12 -25.70
N HIS A 273 2.79 -2.47 -25.85
CA HIS A 273 1.69 -1.80 -25.15
C HIS A 273 1.55 -2.34 -23.73
N SER A 274 1.63 -3.65 -23.54
CA SER A 274 1.57 -4.27 -22.21
C SER A 274 2.74 -3.86 -21.31
N LEU A 275 3.91 -3.60 -21.90
CA LEU A 275 5.09 -3.05 -21.21
C LEU A 275 4.93 -1.58 -20.75
N PHE A 276 3.85 -0.92 -21.17
CA PHE A 276 3.48 0.44 -20.79
C PHE A 276 1.99 0.49 -20.42
N SER A 277 1.63 -0.26 -19.36
CA SER A 277 0.25 -0.48 -18.90
C SER A 277 0.21 -0.67 -17.38
N HIS A 278 -0.97 -0.73 -16.77
CA HIS A 278 -1.06 -1.04 -15.33
C HIS A 278 -0.50 -2.43 -14.96
N ALA A 279 -0.27 -3.29 -15.94
CA ALA A 279 0.34 -4.59 -15.73
C ALA A 279 1.87 -4.52 -15.59
N SER A 280 2.55 -3.51 -16.15
CA SER A 280 4.01 -3.34 -16.02
C SER A 280 4.46 -2.91 -14.62
N ALA A 281 3.51 -2.87 -13.70
CA ALA A 281 3.51 -2.22 -12.42
C ALA A 281 3.02 -3.07 -11.26
N ALA A 282 2.57 -4.28 -11.54
CA ALA A 282 2.34 -5.25 -10.49
C ALA A 282 3.69 -5.66 -9.87
N GLN A 283 3.65 -6.06 -8.59
CA GLN A 283 4.77 -6.66 -7.89
C GLN A 283 5.33 -7.86 -8.69
N GLU A 284 4.42 -8.72 -9.17
CA GLU A 284 4.71 -9.77 -10.16
C GLU A 284 4.59 -9.27 -11.62
N GLN A 285 5.52 -8.38 -12.02
CA GLN A 285 5.50 -7.69 -13.32
C GLN A 285 5.42 -8.65 -14.52
N THR A 286 6.18 -9.75 -14.51
CA THR A 286 6.25 -10.66 -15.67
C THR A 286 4.94 -11.38 -15.92
N ALA A 287 4.32 -11.93 -14.88
CA ALA A 287 3.01 -12.58 -14.99
C ALA A 287 1.91 -11.60 -15.39
N ALA A 288 1.90 -10.40 -14.79
CA ALA A 288 0.97 -9.34 -15.14
C ALA A 288 1.09 -8.90 -16.60
N VAL A 289 2.29 -8.57 -17.06
CA VAL A 289 2.54 -8.16 -18.46
C VAL A 289 2.19 -9.29 -19.43
N ALA A 290 2.52 -10.55 -19.11
CA ALA A 290 2.19 -11.68 -19.97
C ALA A 290 0.67 -11.90 -20.07
N ALA A 291 -0.05 -11.77 -18.96
CA ALA A 291 -1.50 -11.89 -18.94
C ALA A 291 -2.18 -10.75 -19.71
N ASP A 292 -1.74 -9.51 -19.53
CA ASP A 292 -2.24 -8.36 -20.30
C ASP A 292 -1.94 -8.51 -21.80
N TRP A 293 -0.71 -8.92 -22.15
CA TRP A 293 -0.32 -9.18 -23.54
C TRP A 293 -1.17 -10.26 -24.19
N LEU A 294 -1.42 -11.36 -23.48
CA LEU A 294 -2.30 -12.44 -23.95
C LEU A 294 -3.75 -11.97 -24.04
N HIS A 295 -4.23 -11.13 -23.11
CA HIS A 295 -5.56 -10.52 -23.16
C HIS A 295 -5.72 -9.63 -24.40
N LEU A 296 -4.74 -8.77 -24.69
CA LEU A 296 -4.73 -7.90 -25.87
C LEU A 296 -4.65 -8.72 -27.17
N LEU A 297 -3.80 -9.74 -27.22
CA LEU A 297 -3.68 -10.61 -28.39
C LEU A 297 -4.98 -11.37 -28.68
N ALA A 298 -5.60 -11.94 -27.64
CA ALA A 298 -6.87 -12.65 -27.76
C ALA A 298 -8.02 -11.71 -28.18
N SER A 299 -8.08 -10.51 -27.59
CA SER A 299 -9.04 -9.46 -27.95
C SER A 299 -8.89 -9.06 -29.41
N ALA A 300 -7.65 -8.84 -29.85
CA ALA A 300 -7.34 -8.38 -31.19
C ALA A 300 -7.69 -9.44 -32.26
N LEU A 301 -7.37 -10.72 -32.00
CA LEU A 301 -7.74 -11.82 -32.88
C LEU A 301 -9.25 -12.03 -32.97
N TRP A 302 -9.96 -11.95 -31.85
CA TRP A 302 -11.40 -12.18 -31.81
C TRP A 302 -12.19 -11.03 -32.43
N VAL A 303 -12.05 -9.81 -31.90
CA VAL A 303 -12.81 -8.62 -32.30
C VAL A 303 -12.41 -8.18 -33.71
N GLY A 304 -11.12 -8.12 -34.00
CA GLY A 304 -10.64 -7.77 -35.34
C GLY A 304 -10.98 -8.83 -36.38
N GLY A 305 -11.01 -10.11 -35.98
CA GLY A 305 -11.47 -11.18 -36.85
C GLY A 305 -12.95 -11.05 -37.19
N LEU A 306 -13.79 -10.64 -36.22
CA LEU A 306 -15.21 -10.37 -36.43
C LEU A 306 -15.44 -9.21 -37.41
N ALA A 307 -14.67 -8.11 -37.26
CA ALA A 307 -14.68 -7.00 -38.20
C ALA A 307 -14.25 -7.44 -39.61
N GLN A 308 -13.27 -8.33 -39.73
CA GLN A 308 -12.88 -8.89 -41.03
C GLN A 308 -13.97 -9.82 -41.61
N PHE A 309 -14.70 -10.55 -40.77
CA PHE A 309 -15.75 -11.49 -41.15
C PHE A 309 -16.93 -10.78 -41.83
N ILE A 310 -17.44 -9.68 -41.27
CA ILE A 310 -18.59 -8.97 -41.88
C ILE A 310 -18.28 -8.48 -43.30
N HIS A 311 -17.02 -8.13 -43.58
CA HIS A 311 -16.60 -7.64 -44.90
C HIS A 311 -16.51 -8.71 -45.98
N VAL A 312 -16.40 -10.00 -45.63
CA VAL A 312 -16.36 -11.10 -46.61
C VAL A 312 -17.74 -11.69 -46.91
N LEU A 313 -18.71 -11.55 -45.99
CA LEU A 313 -20.05 -12.13 -46.16
C LEU A 313 -20.81 -11.58 -47.37
N GLY A 314 -20.84 -10.26 -47.55
CA GLY A 314 -21.55 -9.62 -48.66
C GLY A 314 -21.01 -10.05 -50.04
N PRO A 315 -19.69 -9.98 -50.30
CA PRO A 315 -19.08 -10.48 -51.54
C PRO A 315 -19.32 -11.97 -51.79
N LEU A 316 -19.19 -12.83 -50.75
CA LEU A 316 -19.44 -14.26 -50.88
C LEU A 316 -20.89 -14.55 -51.26
N HIS A 317 -21.84 -13.80 -50.70
CA HIS A 317 -23.25 -13.96 -51.01
C HIS A 317 -23.59 -13.62 -52.47
N ARG A 318 -22.86 -12.68 -53.08
CA ARG A 318 -23.10 -12.24 -54.46
C ARG A 318 -22.42 -13.11 -55.51
N ASN A 319 -21.31 -13.76 -55.17
CA ASN A 319 -20.40 -14.35 -56.16
C ASN A 319 -20.31 -15.90 -56.13
N SER A 320 -20.99 -16.57 -55.19
CA SER A 320 -20.90 -18.04 -55.03
C SER A 320 -22.24 -18.73 -55.26
N THR A 321 -22.21 -19.92 -55.85
CA THR A 321 -23.37 -20.81 -56.05
C THR A 321 -23.61 -21.74 -54.86
N ASP A 322 -22.58 -22.01 -54.05
CA ASP A 322 -22.61 -22.87 -52.85
C ASP A 322 -22.35 -22.06 -51.55
N THR A 323 -22.97 -20.88 -51.49
CA THR A 323 -22.74 -19.87 -50.45
C THR A 323 -23.00 -20.40 -49.03
N GLY A 324 -23.97 -21.29 -48.85
CA GLY A 324 -24.37 -21.80 -47.53
C GLY A 324 -23.29 -22.66 -46.87
N GLN A 325 -22.74 -23.63 -47.60
CA GLN A 325 -21.70 -24.53 -47.06
C GLN A 325 -20.38 -23.81 -46.82
N GLN A 326 -20.00 -22.90 -47.74
CA GLN A 326 -18.79 -22.09 -47.60
C GLN A 326 -18.85 -21.15 -46.39
N ILE A 327 -19.99 -20.47 -46.16
CA ILE A 327 -20.18 -19.64 -44.96
C ILE A 327 -20.21 -20.51 -43.71
N ALA A 328 -20.85 -21.67 -43.73
CA ALA A 328 -20.84 -22.60 -42.59
C ALA A 328 -19.41 -23.05 -42.20
N ALA A 329 -18.55 -23.28 -43.20
CA ALA A 329 -17.14 -23.60 -42.97
C ALA A 329 -16.39 -22.43 -42.32
N LEU A 330 -16.57 -21.20 -42.84
CA LEU A 330 -15.99 -19.99 -42.23
C LEU A 330 -16.45 -19.80 -40.77
N VAL A 331 -17.75 -19.98 -40.50
CA VAL A 331 -18.31 -19.92 -39.13
C VAL A 331 -17.64 -20.96 -38.24
N GLY A 332 -17.41 -22.18 -38.73
CA GLY A 332 -16.73 -23.24 -37.98
C GLY A 332 -15.30 -22.88 -37.59
N TYR A 333 -14.48 -22.42 -38.56
CA TYR A 333 -13.09 -22.02 -38.28
C TYR A 333 -13.01 -20.77 -37.39
N PHE A 334 -13.84 -19.75 -37.66
CA PHE A 334 -13.92 -18.56 -36.81
C PHE A 334 -14.32 -18.92 -35.38
N SER A 335 -15.29 -19.83 -35.22
CA SER A 335 -15.71 -20.27 -33.89
C SER A 335 -14.62 -21.05 -33.14
N ASN A 336 -13.77 -21.81 -33.83
CA ASN A 336 -12.62 -22.48 -33.20
C ASN A 336 -11.63 -21.44 -32.63
N MET A 337 -11.29 -20.43 -33.44
CA MET A 337 -10.45 -19.32 -33.01
C MET A 337 -11.10 -18.56 -31.85
N ALA A 338 -12.38 -18.20 -31.98
CA ALA A 338 -13.15 -17.47 -30.98
C ALA A 338 -13.20 -18.20 -29.63
N ARG A 339 -13.39 -19.54 -29.61
CA ARG A 339 -13.37 -20.29 -28.34
C ARG A 339 -12.02 -20.23 -27.64
N ALA A 340 -10.92 -20.35 -28.39
CA ALA A 340 -9.57 -20.27 -27.82
C ALA A 340 -9.28 -18.86 -27.27
N THR A 341 -9.61 -17.81 -28.04
CA THR A 341 -9.40 -16.43 -27.62
C THR A 341 -10.32 -16.03 -26.47
N VAL A 342 -11.61 -16.39 -26.50
CA VAL A 342 -12.55 -16.10 -25.41
C VAL A 342 -12.11 -16.76 -24.10
N MET A 343 -11.61 -18.00 -24.14
CA MET A 343 -11.05 -18.60 -22.93
C MET A 343 -9.86 -17.79 -22.40
N ALA A 344 -8.91 -17.46 -23.27
CA ALA A 344 -7.76 -16.66 -22.86
C ALA A 344 -8.23 -15.35 -22.20
N LEU A 345 -9.25 -14.69 -22.76
CA LEU A 345 -9.84 -13.47 -22.20
C LEU A 345 -10.51 -13.66 -20.85
N ILE A 346 -11.19 -14.79 -20.61
CA ILE A 346 -11.80 -15.09 -19.31
C ILE A 346 -10.68 -15.24 -18.27
N ILE A 347 -9.67 -16.07 -18.55
CA ILE A 347 -8.58 -16.36 -17.62
C ILE A 347 -7.78 -15.09 -17.31
N THR A 348 -7.30 -14.39 -18.34
CA THR A 348 -6.49 -13.19 -18.15
C THR A 348 -7.32 -12.02 -17.64
N GLY A 349 -8.61 -11.94 -18.00
CA GLY A 349 -9.53 -10.92 -17.50
C GLY A 349 -9.87 -11.10 -16.03
N SER A 350 -10.07 -12.33 -15.56
CA SER A 350 -10.24 -12.63 -14.13
C SER A 350 -8.98 -12.31 -13.34
N TYR A 351 -7.81 -12.69 -13.84
CA TYR A 351 -6.53 -12.34 -13.22
C TYR A 351 -6.31 -10.82 -13.16
N ALA A 352 -6.60 -10.09 -14.23
CA ALA A 352 -6.49 -8.63 -14.26
C ALA A 352 -7.51 -7.95 -13.33
N ALA A 353 -8.74 -8.47 -13.23
CA ALA A 353 -9.74 -7.95 -12.32
C ALA A 353 -9.32 -8.15 -10.86
N TRP A 354 -8.77 -9.32 -10.52
CA TRP A 354 -8.20 -9.59 -9.22
C TRP A 354 -7.06 -8.60 -8.89
N LEU A 355 -6.11 -8.43 -9.80
CA LEU A 355 -4.98 -7.51 -9.60
C LEU A 355 -5.38 -6.03 -9.49
N GLN A 356 -6.31 -5.55 -10.31
CA GLN A 356 -6.57 -4.11 -10.47
C GLN A 356 -7.77 -3.60 -9.66
N VAL A 357 -8.66 -4.50 -9.23
CA VAL A 357 -9.83 -4.14 -8.42
C VAL A 357 -9.59 -4.37 -6.94
N GLY A 358 -8.95 -5.48 -6.55
CA GLY A 358 -8.52 -5.76 -5.19
C GLY A 358 -9.64 -6.07 -4.18
N SER A 359 -10.78 -5.38 -4.25
CA SER A 359 -11.87 -5.50 -3.26
C SER A 359 -13.27 -5.37 -3.89
N VAL A 360 -14.30 -5.76 -3.14
CA VAL A 360 -15.72 -5.61 -3.56
C VAL A 360 -16.10 -4.12 -3.62
N ASP A 361 -15.65 -3.33 -2.66
CA ASP A 361 -15.89 -1.88 -2.63
C ASP A 361 -15.20 -1.19 -3.82
N GLY A 362 -13.99 -1.63 -4.16
CA GLY A 362 -13.29 -1.24 -5.38
C GLY A 362 -14.11 -1.45 -6.66
N LEU A 363 -14.97 -2.48 -6.70
CA LEU A 363 -15.81 -2.78 -7.86
C LEU A 363 -17.02 -1.84 -8.00
N PHE A 364 -17.62 -1.41 -6.89
CA PHE A 364 -18.87 -0.61 -6.90
C PHE A 364 -18.63 0.89 -6.71
N ASP A 365 -17.63 1.26 -5.90
CA ASP A 365 -17.44 2.64 -5.42
C ASP A 365 -16.39 3.44 -6.20
N THR A 366 -15.76 2.82 -7.21
CA THR A 366 -14.74 3.45 -8.05
C THR A 366 -15.21 3.57 -9.49
N GLN A 367 -14.78 4.63 -10.19
CA GLN A 367 -15.07 4.79 -11.62
C GLN A 367 -14.51 3.64 -12.46
N TYR A 368 -13.35 3.08 -12.06
CA TYR A 368 -12.73 1.92 -12.71
C TYR A 368 -13.60 0.66 -12.58
N GLY A 369 -14.08 0.37 -11.37
CA GLY A 369 -14.98 -0.75 -11.08
C GLY A 369 -16.30 -0.64 -11.84
N GLN A 370 -16.89 0.56 -11.88
CA GLN A 370 -18.12 0.82 -12.64
C GLN A 370 -17.93 0.62 -14.16
N ALA A 371 -16.80 1.08 -14.72
CA ALA A 371 -16.48 0.83 -16.13
C ALA A 371 -16.26 -0.66 -16.43
N LEU A 372 -15.66 -1.42 -15.49
CA LEU A 372 -15.56 -2.87 -15.57
C LEU A 372 -16.95 -3.55 -15.54
N LEU A 373 -17.86 -3.11 -14.67
CA LEU A 373 -19.24 -3.63 -14.64
C LEU A 373 -19.97 -3.41 -15.97
N VAL A 374 -19.81 -2.24 -16.58
CA VAL A 374 -20.34 -1.98 -17.94
C VAL A 374 -19.72 -2.94 -18.96
N LYS A 375 -18.40 -3.16 -18.92
CA LYS A 375 -17.72 -4.14 -19.78
C LYS A 375 -18.28 -5.55 -19.60
N LEU A 376 -18.49 -5.99 -18.36
CA LEU A 376 -19.06 -7.31 -18.06
C LEU A 376 -20.52 -7.42 -18.56
N LEU A 377 -21.33 -6.40 -18.32
CA LEU A 377 -22.72 -6.34 -18.79
C LEU A 377 -22.83 -6.43 -20.32
N LEU A 378 -21.89 -5.84 -21.06
CA LEU A 378 -21.84 -5.91 -22.53
C LEU A 378 -21.29 -7.24 -23.05
N ILE A 379 -20.37 -7.89 -22.33
CA ILE A 379 -19.79 -9.18 -22.71
C ILE A 379 -20.84 -10.30 -22.64
N LEU A 380 -21.75 -10.28 -21.66
CA LEU A 380 -22.78 -11.32 -21.50
C LEU A 380 -23.66 -11.53 -22.75
N PRO A 381 -24.34 -10.50 -23.31
CA PRO A 381 -25.11 -10.66 -24.54
C PRO A 381 -24.22 -10.96 -25.75
N LEU A 382 -22.98 -10.44 -25.80
CA LEU A 382 -22.03 -10.75 -26.87
C LEU A 382 -21.71 -12.25 -26.93
N LEU A 383 -21.42 -12.86 -25.77
CA LEU A 383 -21.18 -14.32 -25.67
C LEU A 383 -22.47 -15.12 -25.96
N GLY A 384 -23.62 -14.61 -25.54
CA GLY A 384 -24.92 -15.21 -25.87
C GLY A 384 -25.18 -15.29 -27.38
N ILE A 385 -24.92 -14.21 -28.12
CA ILE A 385 -25.06 -14.17 -29.58
C ILE A 385 -24.01 -15.08 -30.24
N ALA A 386 -22.76 -15.07 -29.76
CA ALA A 386 -21.71 -15.95 -30.27
C ALA A 386 -22.06 -17.44 -30.09
N GLY A 387 -22.62 -17.80 -28.93
CA GLY A 387 -23.12 -19.15 -28.64
C GLY A 387 -24.31 -19.54 -29.53
N PHE A 388 -25.24 -18.62 -29.76
CA PHE A 388 -26.36 -18.79 -30.69
C PHE A 388 -25.86 -19.03 -32.12
N ASN A 389 -24.85 -18.26 -32.57
CA ASN A 389 -24.23 -18.40 -33.88
C ASN A 389 -23.53 -19.76 -34.06
N LEU A 390 -22.83 -20.22 -33.02
CA LEU A 390 -22.15 -21.52 -33.02
C LEU A 390 -23.13 -22.70 -33.10
N ILE A 391 -24.25 -22.65 -32.37
CA ILE A 391 -25.15 -23.80 -32.26
C ILE A 391 -26.22 -23.79 -33.34
N LEU A 392 -26.90 -22.66 -33.55
CA LEU A 392 -28.11 -22.59 -34.37
C LEU A 392 -27.79 -22.08 -35.78
N THR A 393 -27.06 -20.97 -35.89
CA THR A 393 -26.73 -20.39 -37.20
C THR A 393 -25.86 -21.34 -38.01
N GLN A 394 -24.84 -21.96 -37.40
CA GLN A 394 -23.99 -22.94 -38.09
C GLN A 394 -24.79 -24.15 -38.61
N ARG A 395 -25.69 -24.72 -37.78
CA ARG A 395 -26.54 -25.86 -38.19
C ARG A 395 -27.49 -25.48 -39.32
N GLY A 396 -28.14 -24.31 -39.22
CA GLY A 396 -29.04 -23.81 -40.27
C GLY A 396 -28.34 -23.60 -41.61
N LEU A 397 -27.11 -23.08 -41.59
CA LEU A 397 -26.29 -22.89 -42.80
C LEU A 397 -25.85 -24.23 -43.41
N GLN A 398 -25.47 -25.22 -42.60
CA GLN A 398 -25.14 -26.57 -43.08
C GLN A 398 -26.34 -27.26 -43.74
N GLN A 399 -27.57 -26.97 -43.27
CA GLN A 399 -28.81 -27.45 -43.85
C GLN A 399 -29.25 -26.65 -45.11
N GLY A 400 -28.46 -25.68 -45.57
CA GLY A 400 -28.75 -24.89 -46.77
C GLY A 400 -29.88 -23.85 -46.61
N GLN A 401 -30.29 -23.55 -45.37
CA GLN A 401 -31.39 -22.61 -45.11
C GLN A 401 -30.94 -21.15 -45.31
N LYS A 402 -31.36 -20.53 -46.41
CA LYS A 402 -30.96 -19.15 -46.79
C LYS A 402 -31.32 -18.05 -45.78
N ILE A 403 -32.31 -18.26 -44.92
CA ILE A 403 -32.68 -17.27 -43.88
C ILE A 403 -31.51 -16.97 -42.92
N TRP A 404 -30.66 -17.97 -42.67
CA TRP A 404 -29.54 -17.83 -41.74
C TRP A 404 -28.39 -17.00 -42.29
N THR A 405 -28.24 -16.85 -43.61
CA THR A 405 -27.17 -16.00 -44.17
C THR A 405 -27.45 -14.52 -43.91
N GLY A 406 -28.71 -14.07 -44.07
CA GLY A 406 -29.10 -12.70 -43.77
C GLY A 406 -29.09 -12.40 -42.27
N ARG A 407 -29.58 -13.36 -41.46
CA ARG A 407 -29.54 -13.25 -39.98
C ARG A 407 -28.10 -13.19 -39.45
N LEU A 408 -27.18 -14.00 -39.98
CA LEU A 408 -25.78 -14.00 -39.55
C LEU A 408 -25.14 -12.62 -39.72
N GLN A 409 -25.38 -11.94 -40.85
CA GLN A 409 -24.83 -10.60 -41.08
C GLN A 409 -25.35 -9.58 -40.06
N GLY A 410 -26.65 -9.63 -39.73
CA GLY A 410 -27.24 -8.78 -38.70
C GLY A 410 -26.71 -9.08 -37.30
N LEU A 411 -26.59 -10.36 -36.94
CA LEU A 411 -26.06 -10.80 -35.64
C LEU A 411 -24.59 -10.39 -35.47
N ILE A 412 -23.74 -10.57 -36.48
CA ILE A 412 -22.35 -10.09 -36.45
C ILE A 412 -22.31 -8.56 -36.32
N GLY A 413 -23.22 -7.83 -36.97
CA GLY A 413 -23.33 -6.37 -36.79
C GLY A 413 -23.62 -5.97 -35.34
N ILE A 414 -24.50 -6.69 -34.65
CA ILE A 414 -24.79 -6.50 -33.22
C ILE A 414 -23.57 -6.88 -32.36
N GLU A 415 -22.90 -8.00 -32.66
CA GLU A 415 -21.67 -8.42 -31.96
C GLU A 415 -20.58 -7.34 -32.10
N ILE A 416 -20.41 -6.73 -33.29
CA ILE A 416 -19.46 -5.62 -33.51
C ILE A 416 -19.88 -4.38 -32.69
N ALA A 417 -21.16 -4.03 -32.64
CA ALA A 417 -21.62 -2.88 -31.85
C ALA A 417 -21.34 -3.07 -30.35
N LEU A 418 -21.60 -4.28 -29.81
CA LEU A 418 -21.26 -4.64 -28.44
C LEU A 418 -19.74 -4.62 -28.20
N ALA A 419 -18.96 -5.15 -29.14
CA ALA A 419 -17.49 -5.10 -29.06
C ALA A 419 -16.96 -3.66 -29.07
N CYS A 420 -17.54 -2.76 -29.87
CA CYS A 420 -17.21 -1.33 -29.82
C CYS A 420 -17.54 -0.70 -28.46
N GLY A 421 -18.71 -1.03 -27.89
CA GLY A 421 -19.08 -0.58 -26.53
C GLY A 421 -18.09 -1.06 -25.47
N ILE A 422 -17.64 -2.32 -25.57
CA ILE A 422 -16.60 -2.89 -24.71
C ILE A 422 -15.28 -2.12 -24.87
N LEU A 423 -14.85 -1.82 -26.10
CA LEU A 423 -13.62 -1.06 -26.34
C LEU A 423 -13.70 0.38 -25.83
N ILE A 424 -14.89 1.00 -25.85
CA ILE A 424 -15.12 2.32 -25.24
C ILE A 424 -14.97 2.23 -23.72
N ALA A 425 -15.61 1.24 -23.07
CA ALA A 425 -15.47 1.02 -21.64
C ALA A 425 -14.00 0.78 -21.25
N VAL A 426 -13.27 -0.04 -22.02
CA VAL A 426 -11.83 -0.26 -21.81
C VAL A 426 -11.03 1.03 -22.06
N GLY A 427 -11.38 1.84 -23.06
CA GLY A 427 -10.77 3.14 -23.30
C GLY A 427 -10.88 4.07 -22.09
N VAL A 428 -12.02 4.09 -21.41
CA VAL A 428 -12.23 4.80 -20.14
C VAL A 428 -11.37 4.19 -19.04
N MET A 429 -11.43 2.87 -18.83
CA MET A 429 -10.66 2.17 -17.78
C MET A 429 -9.16 2.44 -17.90
N THR A 430 -8.62 2.44 -19.12
CA THR A 430 -7.19 2.70 -19.37
C THR A 430 -6.80 4.17 -19.25
N ALA A 431 -7.75 5.09 -19.07
CA ALA A 431 -7.51 6.53 -18.95
C ALA A 431 -7.61 7.03 -17.50
N ILE A 432 -7.97 6.16 -16.55
CA ILE A 432 -8.16 6.47 -15.13
C ILE A 432 -7.33 5.52 -14.26
N ALA A 433 -7.19 5.84 -12.97
CA ALA A 433 -6.49 4.98 -12.01
C ALA A 433 -7.23 3.64 -11.77
N PRO A 434 -6.51 2.52 -11.59
CA PRO A 434 -7.07 1.27 -11.08
C PRO A 434 -7.80 1.45 -9.76
N ALA A 435 -8.85 0.65 -9.56
CA ALA A 435 -9.69 0.73 -8.36
C ALA A 435 -8.89 0.50 -7.06
N ARG A 436 -7.96 -0.46 -7.02
CA ARG A 436 -7.12 -0.70 -5.84
C ARG A 436 -6.40 0.55 -5.33
N GLY A 437 -5.76 1.30 -6.23
CA GLY A 437 -5.01 2.50 -5.87
C GLY A 437 -5.92 3.63 -5.38
N THR A 438 -7.15 3.70 -5.89
CA THR A 438 -8.14 4.66 -5.38
C THR A 438 -8.68 4.28 -4.00
N ILE A 439 -8.79 2.98 -3.69
CA ILE A 439 -9.22 2.51 -2.37
C ILE A 439 -8.09 2.68 -1.35
N GLU A 440 -6.86 2.29 -1.68
CA GLU A 440 -5.67 2.50 -0.85
C GLU A 440 -5.50 3.98 -0.47
N LEU A 441 -5.72 4.90 -1.42
CA LEU A 441 -5.72 6.34 -1.14
C LEU A 441 -6.84 6.77 -0.20
N ARG A 442 -8.07 6.25 -0.39
CA ARG A 442 -9.20 6.56 0.48
C ARG A 442 -8.98 6.02 1.88
N GLU A 443 -8.42 4.83 2.02
CA GLU A 443 -8.10 4.23 3.31
C GLU A 443 -6.97 5.00 4.00
N ALA A 444 -5.89 5.33 3.27
CA ALA A 444 -4.84 6.21 3.77
C ALA A 444 -5.39 7.58 4.21
N GLN A 445 -6.29 8.18 3.44
CA GLN A 445 -6.93 9.46 3.79
C GLN A 445 -7.95 9.35 4.92
N ALA A 446 -8.75 8.28 4.98
CA ALA A 446 -9.73 8.02 6.04
C ALA A 446 -9.03 7.75 7.37
N SER A 447 -7.86 7.15 7.32
CA SER A 447 -7.01 6.91 8.48
C SER A 447 -6.36 8.19 9.03
N VAL A 448 -6.34 9.28 8.25
CA VAL A 448 -5.98 10.66 8.66
C VAL A 448 -7.21 11.48 9.07
N GLN A 449 -8.42 11.09 8.64
CA GLN A 449 -9.65 11.86 8.83
C GLN A 449 -10.57 11.25 9.90
N THR A 450 -10.26 11.48 11.18
CA THR A 450 -11.32 11.59 12.17
C THR A 450 -11.95 12.98 12.01
N GLU A 451 -13.17 13.07 11.46
CA GLU A 451 -13.91 14.34 11.53
C GLU A 451 -14.01 14.76 13.00
N PRO A 452 -13.63 16.01 13.36
CA PRO A 452 -13.86 16.49 14.71
C PRO A 452 -15.37 16.44 14.96
N PRO A 453 -15.82 15.94 16.14
CA PRO A 453 -17.24 15.86 16.43
C PRO A 453 -17.87 17.25 16.22
N PRO A 454 -18.99 17.35 15.47
CA PRO A 454 -19.58 18.62 15.13
C PRO A 454 -19.92 19.38 16.41
N HIS A 455 -19.43 20.61 16.53
CA HIS A 455 -19.78 21.53 17.60
C HIS A 455 -20.53 22.74 17.01
N PRO A 456 -21.72 22.51 16.42
CA PRO A 456 -22.43 23.56 15.72
C PRO A 456 -22.75 24.70 16.69
N ILE A 457 -22.29 25.90 16.36
CA ILE A 457 -22.60 27.09 17.16
C ILE A 457 -23.92 27.64 16.62
N ILE A 458 -24.97 27.47 17.41
CA ILE A 458 -26.31 27.94 17.08
C ILE A 458 -26.69 29.03 18.06
N GLU A 459 -26.79 30.26 17.55
CA GLU A 459 -27.24 31.41 18.32
C GLU A 459 -28.53 31.97 17.73
N THR A 460 -29.43 32.48 18.58
CA THR A 460 -30.67 33.12 18.14
C THR A 460 -30.87 34.42 18.90
N GLN A 461 -31.15 35.49 18.16
CA GLN A 461 -31.44 36.79 18.72
C GLN A 461 -32.68 37.41 18.07
N THR A 462 -33.31 38.34 18.77
CA THR A 462 -34.51 39.03 18.30
C THR A 462 -34.21 40.51 18.10
N ALA A 463 -34.43 41.04 16.90
CA ALA A 463 -34.29 42.47 16.59
C ALA A 463 -35.38 42.90 15.59
N ASP A 464 -35.87 44.14 15.73
CA ASP A 464 -36.85 44.77 14.84
C ASP A 464 -38.09 43.90 14.50
N GLY A 465 -38.55 43.10 15.47
CA GLY A 465 -39.72 42.21 15.28
C GLY A 465 -39.43 40.93 14.49
N MET A 466 -38.17 40.52 14.39
CA MET A 466 -37.72 39.29 13.72
C MET A 466 -36.89 38.44 14.67
N ASN A 467 -37.03 37.12 14.57
CA ASN A 467 -36.13 36.14 15.16
C ASN A 467 -35.09 35.75 14.11
N ILE A 468 -33.82 36.00 14.44
CA ILE A 468 -32.67 35.80 13.58
C ILE A 468 -31.82 34.70 14.23
N GLN A 469 -31.74 33.55 13.59
CA GLN A 469 -30.88 32.44 14.03
C GLN A 469 -29.66 32.34 13.13
N LEU A 470 -28.48 32.27 13.72
CA LEU A 470 -27.21 31.99 13.06
C LEU A 470 -26.73 30.60 13.48
N ASP A 471 -26.54 29.72 12.50
CA ASP A 471 -25.99 28.39 12.65
C ASP A 471 -24.63 28.35 11.93
N ILE A 472 -23.60 27.92 12.65
CA ILE A 472 -22.21 27.81 12.20
C ILE A 472 -21.78 26.37 12.38
N SER A 473 -21.58 25.65 11.27
CA SER A 473 -21.17 24.24 11.28
C SER A 473 -19.89 24.03 10.45
N PRO A 474 -18.86 23.35 10.97
CA PRO A 474 -18.83 22.60 12.24
C PRO A 474 -18.58 23.44 13.51
N GLY A 475 -18.38 24.76 13.42
CA GLY A 475 -18.22 25.66 14.57
C GLY A 475 -16.78 25.82 15.07
N TYR A 476 -15.80 25.44 14.26
CA TYR A 476 -14.36 25.55 14.55
C TYR A 476 -13.69 26.55 13.61
N VAL A 477 -12.41 26.86 13.84
CA VAL A 477 -11.60 27.65 12.90
C VAL A 477 -11.50 26.93 11.54
N GLY A 478 -11.64 27.68 10.43
CA GLY A 478 -11.59 27.14 9.07
C GLY A 478 -12.89 27.30 8.26
N GLU A 479 -13.10 26.46 7.25
CA GLU A 479 -14.33 26.51 6.43
C GLU A 479 -15.55 26.15 7.29
N ASN A 480 -16.49 27.09 7.39
CA ASN A 480 -17.78 26.90 8.05
C ASN A 480 -18.90 27.18 7.06
N THR A 481 -20.00 26.45 7.21
CA THR A 481 -21.27 26.82 6.61
C THR A 481 -21.99 27.74 7.58
N PHE A 482 -22.25 28.98 7.15
CA PHE A 482 -23.06 29.94 7.88
C PHE A 482 -24.48 29.89 7.35
N THR A 483 -25.44 29.58 8.21
CA THR A 483 -26.86 29.55 7.88
C THR A 483 -27.61 30.55 8.74
N VAL A 484 -28.19 31.57 8.09
CA VAL A 484 -29.06 32.57 8.72
C VAL A 484 -30.51 32.19 8.46
N ARG A 485 -31.32 32.04 9.52
CA ARG A 485 -32.76 31.80 9.41
C ARG A 485 -33.51 33.01 9.94
N LEU A 486 -34.38 33.58 9.09
CA LEU A 486 -35.19 34.75 9.41
C LEU A 486 -36.66 34.34 9.58
N ARG A 487 -37.22 34.57 10.78
CA ARG A 487 -38.65 34.35 11.08
C ARG A 487 -39.26 35.57 11.74
N ASP A 488 -40.54 35.83 11.53
CA ASP A 488 -41.27 36.86 12.27
C ASP A 488 -41.58 36.40 13.71
N LEU A 489 -42.13 37.30 14.54
CA LEU A 489 -42.54 36.95 15.92
C LEU A 489 -43.63 35.87 16.00
N SER A 490 -44.30 35.55 14.90
CA SER A 490 -45.28 34.45 14.77
C SER A 490 -44.65 33.18 14.16
N SER A 491 -43.32 33.13 14.03
CA SER A 491 -42.52 32.04 13.45
C SER A 491 -42.70 31.80 11.94
N LYS A 492 -43.33 32.72 11.21
CA LYS A 492 -43.46 32.65 9.76
C LYS A 492 -42.11 33.04 9.09
N PRO A 493 -41.66 32.33 8.05
CA PRO A 493 -40.44 32.67 7.33
C PRO A 493 -40.51 34.06 6.68
N ILE A 494 -39.40 34.80 6.75
CA ILE A 494 -39.23 36.10 6.10
C ILE A 494 -38.39 35.89 4.84
N GLU A 495 -38.98 36.11 3.67
CA GLU A 495 -38.37 35.81 2.36
C GLU A 495 -38.06 37.06 1.53
N ASP A 496 -38.48 38.24 1.98
CA ASP A 496 -38.33 39.51 1.26
C ASP A 496 -37.02 40.25 1.57
N ALA A 497 -36.04 39.60 2.22
CA ALA A 497 -34.71 40.17 2.41
C ALA A 497 -33.98 40.31 1.06
N SER A 498 -33.69 41.54 0.66
CA SER A 498 -33.03 41.87 -0.60
C SER A 498 -31.52 41.71 -0.55
N LEU A 499 -30.92 41.85 0.64
CA LEU A 499 -29.50 41.58 0.87
C LEU A 499 -29.29 41.18 2.33
N ILE A 500 -28.53 40.11 2.56
CA ILE A 500 -27.97 39.77 3.86
C ILE A 500 -26.46 39.84 3.74
N ARG A 501 -25.81 40.49 4.69
CA ARG A 501 -24.37 40.60 4.77
C ARG A 501 -23.89 40.22 6.16
N LEU A 502 -23.01 39.23 6.23
CA LEU A 502 -22.27 38.85 7.42
C LEU A 502 -20.93 39.56 7.39
N ARG A 503 -20.54 40.18 8.50
CA ARG A 503 -19.23 40.82 8.65
C ARG A 503 -18.56 40.27 9.89
N PHE A 504 -17.31 39.87 9.74
CA PHE A 504 -16.54 39.17 10.78
C PHE A 504 -15.42 40.07 11.27
N GLU A 505 -15.30 40.20 12.59
CA GLU A 505 -14.27 40.99 13.27
C GLU A 505 -13.82 40.24 14.52
N ASN A 506 -12.53 39.90 14.58
CA ASN A 506 -11.96 39.28 15.78
C ASN A 506 -11.82 40.34 16.88
N GLN A 507 -12.16 40.00 18.12
CA GLN A 507 -12.17 40.96 19.23
C GLN A 507 -10.81 41.12 19.93
N ALA A 508 -9.89 40.17 19.73
CA ALA A 508 -8.57 40.17 20.37
C ALA A 508 -7.46 40.69 19.43
N GLU A 509 -7.60 40.51 18.11
CA GLU A 509 -6.57 40.82 17.11
C GLU A 509 -7.13 41.65 15.94
N ASP A 510 -6.38 42.64 15.44
CA ASP A 510 -6.78 43.46 14.28
C ASP A 510 -6.45 42.74 12.96
N LEU A 511 -7.29 41.77 12.59
CA LEU A 511 -7.14 40.93 11.40
C LEU A 511 -7.78 41.53 10.12
N GLY A 512 -8.25 42.78 10.19
CA GLY A 512 -9.09 43.37 9.15
C GLY A 512 -10.52 42.80 9.13
N ARG A 513 -11.35 43.35 8.26
CA ARG A 513 -12.79 43.03 8.19
C ARG A 513 -13.09 42.21 6.95
N SER A 514 -13.71 41.04 7.14
CA SER A 514 -14.16 40.19 6.05
C SER A 514 -15.68 40.14 5.99
N GLU A 515 -16.26 39.99 4.79
CA GLU A 515 -17.70 39.99 4.57
C GLU A 515 -18.13 38.79 3.71
N LEU A 516 -19.27 38.18 4.06
CA LEU A 516 -19.96 37.16 3.24
C LEU A 516 -21.40 37.61 2.96
N ASN A 517 -21.93 37.23 1.81
CA ASN A 517 -23.32 37.52 1.43
C ASN A 517 -24.09 36.20 1.26
N PRO A 518 -24.83 35.73 2.29
CA PRO A 518 -25.70 34.57 2.20
C PRO A 518 -26.69 34.65 1.03
N THR A 519 -26.88 33.53 0.32
CA THR A 519 -27.89 33.43 -0.74
C THR A 519 -29.14 32.72 -0.22
N HIS A 520 -30.31 33.14 -0.71
CA HIS A 520 -31.60 32.59 -0.29
C HIS A 520 -31.77 31.14 -0.76
N GLN A 521 -32.12 30.24 0.17
CA GLN A 521 -32.37 28.81 -0.10
C GLN A 521 -33.85 28.41 0.02
N GLY A 522 -34.74 29.32 0.43
CA GLY A 522 -36.17 29.07 0.66
C GLY A 522 -36.54 28.97 2.15
N ASP A 523 -37.82 29.17 2.50
CA ASP A 523 -38.34 29.13 3.89
C ASP A 523 -37.62 30.11 4.84
N GLY A 524 -37.23 31.28 4.33
CA GLY A 524 -36.51 32.30 5.10
C GLY A 524 -35.10 31.87 5.54
N VAL A 525 -34.53 30.85 4.89
CA VAL A 525 -33.17 30.36 5.13
C VAL A 525 -32.22 30.95 4.08
N TYR A 526 -31.09 31.45 4.56
CA TYR A 526 -30.03 32.02 3.74
C TYR A 526 -28.70 31.39 4.16
N SER A 527 -27.87 30.95 3.21
CA SER A 527 -26.60 30.30 3.57
C SER A 527 -25.46 30.62 2.61
N VAL A 528 -24.25 30.55 3.15
CA VAL A 528 -22.98 30.73 2.47
C VAL A 528 -21.90 29.98 3.23
N SER A 529 -20.99 29.34 2.49
CA SER A 529 -19.79 28.73 3.07
C SER A 529 -18.62 29.69 2.93
N GLY A 530 -17.78 29.76 3.95
CA GLY A 530 -16.59 30.59 3.94
C GLY A 530 -15.67 30.30 5.11
N SER A 531 -14.43 30.76 5.01
CA SER A 531 -13.38 30.55 6.01
C SER A 531 -13.14 31.79 6.89
N ASN A 532 -14.16 32.63 7.06
CA ASN A 532 -14.06 33.94 7.69
C ASN A 532 -13.80 33.89 9.21
N LEU A 533 -14.03 32.75 9.86
CA LEU A 533 -13.59 32.47 11.23
C LEU A 533 -12.17 31.88 11.16
N SER A 534 -11.20 32.79 10.99
CA SER A 534 -9.83 32.44 10.59
C SER A 534 -8.85 32.20 11.74
N THR A 535 -9.29 32.36 12.99
CA THR A 535 -8.50 32.11 14.21
C THR A 535 -9.44 31.76 15.37
N THR A 536 -8.90 31.22 16.45
CA THR A 536 -9.66 30.96 17.68
C THR A 536 -9.97 32.23 18.47
N GLY A 537 -10.90 32.14 19.40
CA GLY A 537 -11.24 33.21 20.34
C GLY A 537 -12.60 33.84 20.05
N ASP A 538 -12.81 35.03 20.60
CA ASP A 538 -14.09 35.74 20.53
C ASP A 538 -14.22 36.50 19.21
N TRP A 539 -15.24 36.13 18.44
CA TRP A 539 -15.56 36.76 17.17
C TRP A 539 -16.81 37.61 17.31
N GLN A 540 -16.88 38.74 16.62
CA GLN A 540 -18.12 39.45 16.36
C GLN A 540 -18.55 39.22 14.91
N ILE A 541 -19.72 38.64 14.73
CA ILE A 541 -20.38 38.47 13.43
C ILE A 541 -21.56 39.45 13.37
N ARG A 542 -21.36 40.57 12.67
CA ARG A 542 -22.41 41.55 12.40
C ARG A 542 -23.21 41.14 11.19
N ILE A 543 -24.50 40.90 11.37
CA ILE A 543 -25.45 40.63 10.30
C ILE A 543 -26.19 41.92 9.96
N ASN A 544 -26.10 42.37 8.71
CA ASN A 544 -26.91 43.45 8.16
C ASN A 544 -27.94 42.87 7.20
N ILE A 545 -29.22 43.14 7.47
CA ILE A 545 -30.36 42.64 6.72
C ILE A 545 -31.09 43.83 6.10
N GLN A 546 -31.10 43.87 4.77
CA GLN A 546 -31.82 44.88 4.00
C GLN A 546 -33.12 44.31 3.47
N ARG A 547 -34.22 45.04 3.67
CA ARG A 547 -35.57 44.66 3.22
C ARG A 547 -36.25 45.85 2.53
N PRO A 548 -37.09 45.63 1.51
CA PRO A 548 -37.79 46.71 0.83
C PRO A 548 -38.71 47.51 1.77
N ASN A 549 -38.65 48.84 1.69
CA ASN A 549 -39.55 49.77 2.39
C ASN A 549 -39.51 49.72 3.93
N VAL A 550 -38.46 49.16 4.53
CA VAL A 550 -38.17 49.20 5.98
C VAL A 550 -36.70 49.57 6.19
N PHE A 551 -36.35 50.02 7.40
CA PHE A 551 -34.96 50.32 7.75
C PHE A 551 -34.14 49.03 7.85
N ASP A 552 -32.84 49.13 7.53
CA ASP A 552 -31.89 48.03 7.65
C ASP A 552 -31.76 47.58 9.11
N THR A 553 -31.91 46.27 9.35
CA THR A 553 -31.69 45.68 10.67
C THR A 553 -30.23 45.25 10.79
N VAL A 554 -29.56 45.69 11.86
CA VAL A 554 -28.18 45.32 12.17
C VAL A 554 -28.14 44.63 13.52
N ILE A 555 -27.50 43.46 13.58
CA ILE A 555 -27.40 42.66 14.80
C ILE A 555 -26.03 41.97 14.90
N ASP A 556 -25.50 41.85 16.11
CA ASP A 556 -24.17 41.30 16.36
C ASP A 556 -24.27 39.98 17.13
N PHE A 557 -23.67 38.92 16.59
CA PHE A 557 -23.48 37.63 17.26
C PHE A 557 -22.04 37.51 17.75
N ASN A 558 -21.82 36.87 18.90
CA ASN A 558 -20.49 36.81 19.51
C ASN A 558 -20.04 35.37 19.79
N PRO A 559 -19.85 34.52 18.76
CA PRO A 559 -19.48 33.13 18.96
C PRO A 559 -18.03 33.00 19.44
N GLN A 560 -17.81 32.08 20.38
CA GLN A 560 -16.47 31.65 20.77
C GLN A 560 -16.04 30.48 19.89
N VAL A 561 -14.94 30.65 19.17
CA VAL A 561 -14.48 29.67 18.16
C VAL A 561 -13.23 28.95 18.67
N ASN A 562 -13.24 27.62 18.63
CA ASN A 562 -12.14 26.76 19.09
C ASN A 562 -11.44 26.06 17.93
N LEU A 563 -10.24 25.51 18.17
CA LEU A 563 -9.59 24.60 17.23
C LEU A 563 -10.34 23.27 17.16
N PRO A 564 -10.34 22.59 15.99
CA PRO A 564 -10.76 21.20 15.93
C PRO A 564 -9.76 20.32 16.72
N PRO A 565 -10.21 19.23 17.40
CA PRO A 565 -9.30 18.28 18.04
C PRO A 565 -8.29 17.64 17.07
N VAL A 566 -7.08 17.37 17.57
CA VAL A 566 -5.94 16.81 16.81
C VAL A 566 -6.23 15.37 16.36
N PRO A 567 -6.10 15.03 15.06
CA PRO A 567 -6.20 13.65 14.59
C PRO A 567 -4.98 12.81 15.00
N LEU A 568 -5.21 11.53 15.32
CA LEU A 568 -4.15 10.54 15.54
C LEU A 568 -3.34 10.27 14.26
N ALA A 569 -2.07 9.90 14.41
CA ALA A 569 -1.18 9.58 13.28
C ALA A 569 -1.81 8.49 12.39
N PRO A 570 -1.69 8.60 11.05
CA PRO A 570 -2.23 7.58 10.18
C PRO A 570 -1.48 6.25 10.34
N PRO A 571 -2.19 5.11 10.36
CA PRO A 571 -1.59 3.79 10.24
C PRO A 571 -0.77 3.65 8.95
N PRO A 572 0.22 2.75 8.94
CA PRO A 572 0.93 2.39 7.72
C PRO A 572 -0.06 1.92 6.65
N PRO A 573 0.25 2.11 5.35
CA PRO A 573 -0.62 1.68 4.27
C PRO A 573 -0.94 0.19 4.42
N PRO A 574 -2.20 -0.23 4.14
CA PRO A 574 -2.55 -1.64 4.21
C PRO A 574 -1.64 -2.44 3.28
N ASP A 575 -1.16 -3.57 3.78
CA ASP A 575 -0.44 -4.55 2.98
C ASP A 575 -1.36 -4.98 1.82
N THR A 576 -1.02 -4.54 0.61
CA THR A 576 -1.80 -4.82 -0.61
C THR A 576 -1.57 -6.23 -1.12
N SER A 577 -0.76 -7.03 -0.43
CA SER A 577 -0.86 -8.47 -0.56
C SER A 577 -2.22 -8.90 0.00
N ALA A 578 -3.20 -9.09 -0.88
CA ALA A 578 -4.39 -9.85 -0.51
C ALA A 578 -3.88 -11.11 0.20
N PRO A 579 -4.31 -11.41 1.44
CA PRO A 579 -3.69 -12.48 2.21
C PRO A 579 -3.63 -13.72 1.34
N LEU A 580 -2.45 -14.37 1.28
CA LEU A 580 -2.13 -15.48 0.37
C LEU A 580 -3.26 -16.54 0.30
N SER A 581 -4.03 -16.67 1.39
CA SER A 581 -5.23 -17.50 1.52
C SER A 581 -6.34 -17.25 0.48
N HIS A 582 -6.57 -16.01 0.03
CA HIS A 582 -7.57 -15.69 -1.00
C HIS A 582 -7.04 -15.94 -2.42
N GLN A 583 -5.73 -15.88 -2.64
CA GLN A 583 -5.09 -16.06 -3.94
C GLN A 583 -5.07 -17.54 -4.34
N GLY A 584 -4.62 -18.42 -3.44
CA GLY A 584 -4.63 -19.87 -3.64
C GLY A 584 -6.04 -20.40 -3.86
N LEU A 585 -7.02 -19.97 -3.07
CA LEU A 585 -8.42 -20.38 -3.22
C LEU A 585 -9.02 -19.93 -4.57
N ALA A 586 -8.75 -18.69 -4.99
CA ALA A 586 -9.22 -18.18 -6.28
C ALA A 586 -8.58 -18.92 -7.47
N LEU A 587 -7.27 -19.22 -7.41
CA LEU A 587 -6.57 -20.02 -8.41
C LEU A 587 -7.09 -21.46 -8.45
N LEU A 588 -7.38 -22.06 -7.29
CA LEU A 588 -7.97 -23.39 -7.20
C LEU A 588 -9.37 -23.43 -7.81
N LEU A 589 -10.25 -22.48 -7.47
CA LEU A 589 -11.62 -22.40 -8.02
C LEU A 589 -11.61 -22.11 -9.53
N THR A 590 -10.72 -21.23 -9.99
CA THR A 590 -10.55 -20.91 -11.41
C THR A 590 -9.96 -22.10 -12.18
N GLY A 591 -9.00 -22.81 -11.59
CA GLY A 591 -8.40 -24.01 -12.15
C GLY A 591 -9.41 -25.17 -12.26
N LEU A 592 -10.22 -25.40 -11.21
CA LEU A 592 -11.29 -26.41 -11.19
C LEU A 592 -12.36 -26.15 -12.25
N THR A 593 -12.81 -24.90 -12.35
CA THR A 593 -13.81 -24.52 -13.35
C THR A 593 -13.25 -24.63 -14.77
N THR A 594 -12.01 -24.19 -15.01
CA THR A 594 -11.34 -24.25 -16.33
C THR A 594 -11.05 -25.70 -16.74
N ALA A 595 -10.56 -26.54 -15.82
CA ALA A 595 -10.32 -27.96 -16.06
C ALA A 595 -11.64 -28.73 -16.30
N GLY A 596 -12.68 -28.43 -15.52
CA GLY A 596 -14.02 -29.00 -15.68
C GLY A 596 -14.64 -28.65 -17.05
N LEU A 597 -14.52 -27.39 -17.47
CA LEU A 597 -14.97 -26.95 -18.79
C LEU A 597 -14.16 -27.63 -19.91
N GLY A 598 -12.84 -27.74 -19.75
CA GLY A 598 -11.95 -28.46 -20.67
C GLY A 598 -12.31 -29.93 -20.81
N GLY A 599 -12.52 -30.61 -19.69
CA GLY A 599 -12.95 -32.00 -19.62
C GLY A 599 -14.32 -32.21 -20.29
N TRP A 600 -15.27 -31.29 -20.07
CA TRP A 600 -16.57 -31.31 -20.73
C TRP A 600 -16.47 -31.14 -22.25
N VAL A 601 -15.63 -30.20 -22.73
CA VAL A 601 -15.35 -29.99 -24.16
C VAL A 601 -14.68 -31.20 -24.79
N VAL A 602 -13.74 -31.85 -24.08
CA VAL A 602 -13.12 -33.11 -24.51
C VAL A 602 -14.16 -34.23 -24.58
N GLY A 603 -15.04 -34.33 -23.58
CA GLY A 603 -16.09 -35.33 -23.48
C GLY A 603 -17.12 -35.26 -24.62
N GLN A 604 -17.55 -34.05 -24.99
CA GLN A 604 -18.49 -33.81 -26.10
C GLN A 604 -17.94 -34.27 -27.47
N ASN A 605 -16.62 -34.31 -27.64
CA ASN A 605 -15.96 -34.58 -28.93
C ASN A 605 -15.03 -35.82 -28.90
N ARG A 606 -15.36 -36.84 -28.09
CA ARG A 606 -14.53 -38.05 -27.84
C ARG A 606 -13.93 -38.71 -29.09
N ARG A 607 -14.64 -38.73 -30.23
CA ARG A 607 -14.17 -39.34 -31.50
C ARG A 607 -13.09 -38.54 -32.25
N LYS A 608 -12.95 -37.24 -31.99
CA LYS A 608 -11.97 -36.35 -32.65
C LYS A 608 -10.64 -36.25 -31.90
N TRP A 609 -10.62 -36.63 -30.62
CA TRP A 609 -9.42 -36.64 -29.78
C TRP A 609 -8.32 -37.57 -30.34
N LEU A 610 -8.70 -38.73 -30.86
CA LEU A 610 -7.79 -39.68 -31.52
C LEU A 610 -7.13 -39.14 -32.80
N ARG A 611 -7.58 -37.99 -33.33
CA ARG A 611 -7.03 -37.33 -34.53
C ARG A 611 -6.29 -36.02 -34.24
N GLY A 612 -6.16 -35.62 -32.98
CA GLY A 612 -5.47 -34.38 -32.60
C GLY A 612 -6.26 -33.08 -32.85
N GLU A 613 -7.56 -33.16 -33.15
CA GLU A 613 -8.38 -31.99 -33.52
C GLU A 613 -9.01 -31.25 -32.33
N ASN A 614 -8.77 -31.71 -31.09
CA ASN A 614 -9.37 -31.17 -29.85
C ASN A 614 -8.35 -30.40 -28.98
N LEU A 615 -7.44 -29.65 -29.62
CA LEU A 615 -6.40 -28.87 -28.93
C LEU A 615 -6.96 -27.87 -27.93
N VAL A 616 -8.18 -27.36 -28.15
CA VAL A 616 -8.84 -26.42 -27.23
C VAL A 616 -9.18 -27.10 -25.92
N GLY A 617 -9.93 -28.21 -25.92
CA GLY A 617 -10.30 -28.90 -24.67
C GLY A 617 -9.09 -29.47 -23.92
N ALA A 618 -8.06 -29.94 -24.65
CA ALA A 618 -6.81 -30.35 -24.04
C ALA A 618 -6.06 -29.15 -23.40
N GLY A 619 -5.98 -28.01 -24.10
CA GLY A 619 -5.40 -26.78 -23.56
C GLY A 619 -6.14 -26.26 -22.32
N LEU A 620 -7.46 -26.36 -22.29
CA LEU A 620 -8.27 -26.00 -21.11
C LEU A 620 -8.00 -26.89 -19.90
N VAL A 621 -7.89 -28.20 -20.11
CA VAL A 621 -7.49 -29.12 -19.05
C VAL A 621 -6.08 -28.81 -18.57
N THR A 622 -5.14 -28.59 -19.49
CA THR A 622 -3.75 -28.25 -19.12
C THR A 622 -3.67 -26.94 -18.35
N ILE A 623 -4.34 -25.87 -18.80
CA ILE A 623 -4.35 -24.58 -18.10
C ILE A 623 -5.08 -24.68 -16.76
N GLY A 624 -6.22 -25.37 -16.72
CA GLY A 624 -6.94 -25.61 -15.47
C GLY A 624 -6.11 -26.41 -14.46
N VAL A 625 -5.34 -27.40 -14.93
CA VAL A 625 -4.39 -28.15 -14.11
C VAL A 625 -3.21 -27.29 -13.67
N ILE A 626 -2.65 -26.42 -14.53
CA ILE A 626 -1.60 -25.48 -14.15
C ILE A 626 -2.10 -24.52 -13.07
N LEU A 627 -3.28 -23.94 -13.23
CA LEU A 627 -3.89 -23.06 -12.23
C LEU A 627 -4.22 -23.78 -10.92
N LEU A 628 -4.68 -25.04 -11.00
CA LEU A 628 -4.87 -25.90 -9.82
C LEU A 628 -3.55 -26.20 -9.12
N VAL A 629 -2.49 -26.49 -9.87
CA VAL A 629 -1.17 -26.78 -9.33
C VAL A 629 -0.55 -25.50 -8.75
N SER A 630 -0.67 -24.35 -9.39
CA SER A 630 -0.21 -23.06 -8.85
C SER A 630 -0.98 -22.66 -7.60
N GLY A 631 -2.32 -22.77 -7.59
CA GLY A 631 -3.11 -22.52 -6.39
C GLY A 631 -2.88 -23.56 -5.28
N ALA A 632 -2.52 -24.79 -5.65
CA ALA A 632 -2.10 -25.82 -4.69
C ALA A 632 -0.70 -25.55 -4.13
N ILE A 633 0.24 -25.09 -4.95
CA ILE A 633 1.59 -24.69 -4.53
C ILE A 633 1.51 -23.48 -3.58
N ASP A 634 0.78 -22.44 -3.96
CA ASP A 634 0.54 -21.25 -3.11
C ASP A 634 -0.20 -21.60 -1.80
N SER A 635 -1.01 -22.68 -1.78
CA SER A 635 -1.66 -23.16 -0.54
C SER A 635 -0.84 -24.20 0.23
N THR A 636 0.21 -24.77 -0.35
CA THR A 636 1.20 -25.61 0.34
C THR A 636 2.41 -24.82 0.82
N ASP A 637 2.66 -23.64 0.26
CA ASP A 637 3.60 -22.63 0.76
C ASP A 637 3.03 -21.86 1.98
N MET A 638 2.19 -22.52 2.79
CA MET A 638 1.85 -22.11 4.17
C MET A 638 3.07 -22.16 5.13
N VAL A 639 4.27 -22.22 4.56
CA VAL A 639 5.56 -21.95 5.20
C VAL A 639 6.27 -21.02 4.20
N GLU A 640 6.26 -19.73 4.47
CA GLU A 640 6.84 -18.72 3.59
C GLU A 640 8.31 -19.06 3.22
N PRO A 641 8.75 -18.75 1.99
CA PRO A 641 10.15 -18.83 1.66
C PRO A 641 10.87 -17.70 2.40
N SER A 642 11.53 -18.05 3.50
CA SER A 642 12.56 -17.19 4.10
C SER A 642 13.49 -16.72 2.99
N THR A 643 13.43 -15.45 2.65
CA THR A 643 14.49 -14.78 1.90
C THR A 643 15.79 -15.10 2.59
N LYS A 644 16.73 -15.71 1.85
CA LYS A 644 18.10 -15.94 2.33
C LYS A 644 18.80 -14.60 2.55
N ALA A 645 18.54 -13.97 3.68
CA ALA A 645 19.38 -12.95 4.25
C ALA A 645 20.48 -13.63 5.06
N SER A 646 21.68 -13.04 5.07
CA SER A 646 22.81 -13.59 5.80
C SER A 646 22.60 -13.45 7.32
N ALA A 647 22.37 -14.57 8.01
CA ALA A 647 22.28 -14.60 9.46
C ALA A 647 23.58 -14.11 10.13
N PHE A 648 23.46 -13.32 11.20
CA PHE A 648 24.59 -12.88 12.02
C PHE A 648 25.07 -14.07 12.88
N HIS A 649 26.31 -14.52 12.70
CA HIS A 649 26.88 -15.66 13.44
C HIS A 649 27.91 -15.19 14.48
N PRO A 650 27.88 -15.72 15.71
CA PRO A 650 28.83 -15.34 16.74
C PRO A 650 30.22 -15.91 16.44
N ALA A 651 31.27 -15.17 16.81
CA ALA A 651 32.64 -15.70 16.78
C ALA A 651 32.82 -16.80 17.85
N PRO A 652 33.64 -17.84 17.61
CA PRO A 652 33.93 -18.85 18.64
C PRO A 652 34.49 -18.21 19.92
N GLY A 653 33.83 -18.47 21.05
CA GLY A 653 34.22 -17.91 22.36
C GLY A 653 33.81 -16.44 22.59
N ALA A 654 32.80 -15.94 21.87
CA ALA A 654 32.23 -14.61 22.10
C ALA A 654 31.83 -14.41 23.58
N PRO A 655 32.17 -13.26 24.19
CA PRO A 655 31.88 -13.00 25.60
C PRO A 655 30.37 -12.84 25.81
N ILE A 656 29.84 -13.49 26.86
CA ILE A 656 28.43 -13.36 27.26
C ILE A 656 28.24 -12.07 28.04
N ARG A 657 27.24 -11.27 27.66
CA ARG A 657 26.90 -10.00 28.32
C ARG A 657 25.70 -10.12 29.26
N MET A 658 24.67 -10.89 28.89
CA MET A 658 23.44 -11.06 29.68
C MET A 658 22.93 -12.52 29.68
N ILE A 659 22.19 -12.88 30.72
CA ILE A 659 21.56 -14.19 30.93
C ILE A 659 20.07 -13.97 31.15
N PHE A 660 19.22 -14.66 30.38
CA PHE A 660 17.76 -14.56 30.43
C PHE A 660 17.14 -15.90 30.80
N THR A 661 16.48 -15.94 31.94
CA THR A 661 15.91 -17.16 32.52
C THR A 661 14.50 -17.39 31.97
N SER A 662 14.25 -18.56 31.38
CA SER A 662 12.94 -18.99 30.92
C SER A 662 12.33 -20.05 31.85
N SER A 663 11.15 -20.58 31.53
CA SER A 663 10.51 -21.72 32.22
C SER A 663 11.31 -23.03 32.19
N ALA A 664 12.44 -23.07 31.46
CA ALA A 664 13.36 -24.20 31.38
C ALA A 664 14.53 -24.08 32.38
N ASP A 665 15.16 -25.21 32.72
CA ASP A 665 16.27 -25.27 33.68
C ASP A 665 17.54 -24.52 33.24
N TYR A 666 17.70 -24.29 31.93
CA TYR A 666 18.85 -23.61 31.33
C TYR A 666 18.45 -22.27 30.71
N PRO A 667 19.23 -21.19 30.94
CA PRO A 667 18.89 -19.87 30.44
C PRO A 667 19.30 -19.65 28.97
N TYR A 668 18.64 -18.71 28.32
CA TYR A 668 19.12 -18.08 27.10
C TYR A 668 20.29 -17.15 27.43
N LEU A 669 21.30 -17.12 26.56
CA LEU A 669 22.45 -16.23 26.72
C LEU A 669 22.47 -15.19 25.60
N LEU A 670 22.91 -13.98 25.91
CA LEU A 670 23.13 -12.93 24.92
C LEU A 670 24.61 -12.55 24.89
N THR A 671 25.24 -12.65 23.72
CA THR A 671 26.64 -12.26 23.55
C THR A 671 26.81 -10.74 23.55
N ALA A 672 28.03 -10.25 23.76
CA ALA A 672 28.34 -8.82 23.69
C ALA A 672 28.03 -8.20 22.32
N GLU A 673 28.05 -8.99 21.26
CA GLU A 673 27.71 -8.60 19.89
C GLU A 673 26.20 -8.66 19.59
N GLY A 674 25.37 -8.99 20.58
CA GLY A 674 23.90 -9.01 20.43
C GLY A 674 23.36 -10.29 19.79
N VAL A 675 24.07 -11.43 19.90
CA VAL A 675 23.61 -12.73 19.40
C VAL A 675 22.91 -13.52 20.50
N ILE A 676 21.71 -14.04 20.20
CA ILE A 676 20.94 -14.90 21.10
C ILE A 676 21.45 -16.34 21.00
N LEU A 677 21.73 -16.96 22.14
CA LEU A 677 22.09 -18.36 22.28
C LEU A 677 21.00 -19.10 23.06
N ARG A 678 20.33 -20.06 22.43
CA ARG A 678 19.36 -20.94 23.07
C ARG A 678 20.03 -22.21 23.62
N PRO A 679 19.63 -22.72 24.78
CA PRO A 679 20.11 -24.00 25.27
C PRO A 679 19.53 -25.17 24.43
N ILE A 680 20.31 -26.23 24.22
CA ILE A 680 19.88 -27.51 23.65
C ILE A 680 20.17 -28.61 24.68
N GLU A 681 19.27 -29.58 24.78
CA GLU A 681 19.50 -30.80 25.55
C GLU A 681 20.67 -31.60 24.93
N SER A 682 21.70 -31.90 25.75
CA SER A 682 22.83 -32.76 25.40
C SER A 682 22.77 -34.03 26.25
N ASP A 683 23.22 -35.15 25.68
CA ASP A 683 23.31 -36.46 26.37
C ASP A 683 24.37 -36.49 27.49
N ASN A 684 25.27 -35.52 27.52
CA ASN A 684 26.21 -35.30 28.62
C ASN A 684 25.57 -34.30 29.59
N ASP A 685 25.74 -34.47 30.91
CA ASP A 685 25.20 -33.61 32.00
C ASP A 685 25.69 -32.13 31.97
N SER A 686 25.98 -31.56 30.79
CA SER A 686 26.37 -30.18 30.53
C SER A 686 25.57 -29.66 29.33
N PRO A 687 24.80 -28.57 29.48
CA PRO A 687 24.03 -27.98 28.38
C PRO A 687 24.94 -27.55 27.21
N GLU A 688 24.42 -27.62 25.98
CA GLU A 688 25.02 -27.03 24.79
C GLU A 688 24.18 -25.83 24.33
N TRP A 689 24.76 -24.90 23.56
CA TRP A 689 24.07 -23.69 23.12
C TRP A 689 24.10 -23.53 21.60
N GLN A 690 22.99 -23.10 21.02
CA GLN A 690 22.85 -22.81 19.59
C GLN A 690 22.46 -21.36 19.36
N ALA A 691 23.09 -20.73 18.35
CA ALA A 691 22.72 -19.39 17.94
C ALA A 691 21.31 -19.37 17.32
N VAL A 692 20.48 -18.43 17.77
CA VAL A 692 19.20 -18.09 17.14
C VAL A 692 19.48 -16.97 16.15
N ALA A 693 19.23 -17.23 14.87
CA ALA A 693 19.52 -16.28 13.79
C ALA A 693 18.57 -15.07 13.86
N LEU A 694 19.13 -13.86 13.92
CA LEU A 694 18.46 -12.58 13.70
C LEU A 694 19.41 -11.67 12.91
N GLU A 695 18.87 -10.84 12.02
CA GLU A 695 19.66 -9.99 11.10
C GLU A 695 20.28 -8.77 11.79
N THR A 696 19.80 -8.43 12.98
CA THR A 696 20.21 -7.26 13.76
C THR A 696 20.73 -7.65 15.15
N PRO A 697 21.67 -6.87 15.71
CA PRO A 697 22.09 -7.03 17.10
C PRO A 697 20.91 -6.82 18.06
N VAL A 698 20.80 -7.72 19.04
CA VAL A 698 19.80 -7.63 20.10
C VAL A 698 20.36 -6.84 21.27
N ASN A 699 19.64 -5.78 21.65
CA ASN A 699 19.94 -4.92 22.79
C ASN A 699 19.44 -5.53 24.10
N ASP A 700 18.24 -6.09 24.06
CA ASP A 700 17.57 -6.71 25.20
C ASP A 700 16.65 -7.86 24.74
N LEU A 701 16.45 -8.86 25.58
CA LEU A 701 15.72 -10.08 25.26
C LEU A 701 14.73 -10.40 26.37
N TYR A 702 13.52 -10.77 25.99
CA TYR A 702 12.54 -11.33 26.90
C TYR A 702 12.07 -12.69 26.39
N VAL A 703 11.85 -13.64 27.30
CA VAL A 703 11.34 -14.98 26.97
C VAL A 703 10.06 -15.17 27.76
N ASP A 704 8.95 -15.36 27.06
CA ASP A 704 7.66 -15.59 27.72
C ASP A 704 7.55 -17.01 28.30
N PRO A 705 6.58 -17.28 29.21
CA PRO A 705 6.38 -18.60 29.79
C PRO A 705 6.12 -19.71 28.75
N GLU A 706 5.53 -19.35 27.61
CA GLU A 706 5.24 -20.21 26.46
C GLU A 706 6.47 -20.47 25.56
N GLY A 707 7.59 -19.79 25.80
CA GLY A 707 8.86 -19.94 25.07
C GLY A 707 9.04 -19.04 23.84
N VAL A 708 8.16 -18.05 23.64
CA VAL A 708 8.27 -17.02 22.60
C VAL A 708 9.37 -16.03 22.97
N LEU A 709 10.25 -15.71 22.02
CA LEU A 709 11.32 -14.74 22.24
C LEU A 709 10.86 -13.36 21.78
N TRP A 710 11.11 -12.34 22.58
CA TRP A 710 10.91 -10.94 22.22
C TRP A 710 12.28 -10.26 22.29
N ALA A 711 12.74 -9.69 21.17
CA ALA A 711 14.05 -9.07 21.07
C ALA A 711 13.92 -7.59 20.71
N ALA A 712 14.44 -6.73 21.58
CA ALA A 712 14.61 -5.31 21.32
C ALA A 712 15.90 -5.10 20.52
N THR A 713 15.80 -4.38 19.40
CA THR A 713 16.91 -4.12 18.48
C THR A 713 16.90 -2.64 18.11
N ASP A 714 18.02 -2.11 17.59
CA ASP A 714 18.09 -0.72 17.13
C ASP A 714 17.09 -0.42 16.00
N GLU A 715 16.57 -1.44 15.31
CA GLU A 715 15.62 -1.33 14.21
C GLU A 715 14.15 -1.54 14.61
N GLY A 716 13.85 -1.82 15.89
CA GLY A 716 12.51 -2.18 16.31
C GLY A 716 12.44 -3.39 17.23
N LEU A 717 11.26 -3.63 17.78
CA LEU A 717 10.95 -4.83 18.54
C LEU A 717 10.66 -5.99 17.56
N ARG A 718 11.25 -7.15 17.83
CA ARG A 718 11.02 -8.40 17.07
C ARG A 718 10.43 -9.45 18.00
N VAL A 719 9.55 -10.30 17.48
CA VAL A 719 9.01 -11.46 18.21
C VAL A 719 9.28 -12.74 17.44
N ASN A 720 9.88 -13.75 18.08
CA ASN A 720 10.12 -15.06 17.49
C ASN A 720 8.99 -16.02 17.89
N ARG A 721 8.09 -16.31 16.95
CA ARG A 721 7.06 -17.35 17.12
C ARG A 721 7.49 -18.58 16.33
N GLU A 722 7.71 -19.69 17.03
CA GLU A 722 8.05 -20.99 16.43
C GLU A 722 9.27 -20.97 15.47
N GLY A 723 10.25 -20.09 15.71
CA GLY A 723 11.46 -19.95 14.89
C GLY A 723 11.40 -18.85 13.83
N VAL A 724 10.26 -18.19 13.65
CA VAL A 724 10.09 -17.06 12.71
C VAL A 724 10.09 -15.75 13.47
N TRP A 725 10.97 -14.82 13.08
CA TRP A 725 10.99 -13.46 13.63
C TRP A 725 10.01 -12.56 12.89
N GLU A 726 9.03 -12.03 13.61
CA GLU A 726 8.06 -11.05 13.15
C GLU A 726 8.46 -9.66 13.66
N VAL A 727 8.17 -8.63 12.86
CA VAL A 727 8.37 -7.23 13.24
C VAL A 727 7.18 -6.74 14.04
N VAL A 728 7.44 -6.14 15.20
CA VAL A 728 6.44 -5.47 16.01
C VAL A 728 6.55 -3.97 15.71
N ASN A 729 5.69 -3.50 14.81
CA ASN A 729 5.72 -2.13 14.31
C ASN A 729 5.33 -1.12 15.39
N ASP A 730 5.88 0.10 15.29
CA ASP A 730 5.52 1.26 16.11
C ASP A 730 5.74 1.07 17.62
N VAL A 731 6.77 0.30 18.00
CA VAL A 731 7.15 0.06 19.39
C VAL A 731 8.62 0.47 19.63
N PRO A 732 8.91 1.39 20.56
CA PRO A 732 10.27 1.82 20.89
C PRO A 732 11.04 0.66 21.52
N SER A 733 12.28 0.40 21.13
CA SER A 733 12.90 -0.93 21.25
C SER A 733 14.32 -0.92 21.83
N GLN A 734 14.50 -0.21 22.95
CA GLN A 734 15.79 -0.21 23.67
C GLN A 734 15.81 -1.22 24.83
N LEU A 735 14.70 -1.39 25.57
CA LEU A 735 14.59 -2.26 26.74
C LEU A 735 13.22 -2.93 26.80
N LEU A 736 13.16 -4.17 27.30
CA LEU A 736 11.95 -4.98 27.43
C LEU A 736 11.71 -5.44 28.87
N GLU A 737 10.46 -5.36 29.33
CA GLU A 737 10.06 -5.82 30.67
C GLU A 737 8.64 -6.42 30.63
N MET A 738 8.34 -7.52 31.31
CA MET A 738 7.00 -8.14 31.31
C MET A 738 6.40 -8.23 32.71
N THR A 739 5.12 -7.90 32.86
CA THR A 739 4.40 -8.05 34.13
C THR A 739 2.89 -8.22 33.92
N HIS A 740 2.25 -9.13 34.67
CA HIS A 740 0.80 -9.38 34.63
C HIS A 740 0.23 -9.71 33.23
N GLY A 741 1.01 -10.34 32.37
CA GLY A 741 0.59 -10.68 31.01
C GLY A 741 0.71 -9.51 30.01
N TYR A 742 1.31 -8.39 30.41
CA TYR A 742 1.64 -7.29 29.52
C TYR A 742 3.16 -7.20 29.31
N LEU A 743 3.56 -7.01 28.06
CA LEU A 743 4.94 -6.72 27.67
C LEU A 743 5.11 -5.21 27.52
N PHE A 744 6.12 -4.66 28.15
CA PHE A 744 6.46 -3.25 28.06
C PHE A 744 7.74 -3.08 27.28
N SER A 745 7.75 -2.05 26.43
CA SER A 745 8.90 -1.69 25.62
C SER A 745 9.21 -0.23 25.84
N MET A 746 10.48 0.07 26.08
CA MET A 746 10.96 1.40 26.43
C MET A 746 11.98 1.90 25.42
N GLY A 747 11.91 3.18 25.09
CA GLY A 747 12.93 3.89 24.32
C GLY A 747 12.72 5.40 24.41
N MET A 748 13.82 6.16 24.50
CA MET A 748 13.86 7.64 24.47
C MET A 748 12.65 8.38 25.09
N GLY A 749 12.26 8.03 26.31
CA GLY A 749 11.21 8.73 27.05
C GLY A 749 9.77 8.26 26.78
N GLU A 750 9.58 7.15 26.10
CA GLU A 750 8.28 6.52 25.85
C GLU A 750 8.21 5.13 26.50
N ILE A 751 7.04 4.79 27.05
CA ILE A 751 6.72 3.44 27.54
C ILE A 751 5.48 2.96 26.80
N MET A 752 5.58 1.84 26.10
CA MET A 752 4.45 1.20 25.44
C MET A 752 4.12 -0.13 26.09
N ARG A 753 2.83 -0.50 26.08
CA ARG A 753 2.30 -1.75 26.65
C ARG A 753 1.65 -2.61 25.56
N GLY A 754 2.13 -3.84 25.35
CA GLY A 754 1.56 -4.92 24.52
C GLY A 754 1.36 -6.20 25.33
N PRO A 755 1.30 -7.42 24.74
CA PRO A 755 1.54 -7.75 23.34
C PRO A 755 0.29 -7.83 22.43
N ASP A 756 -0.93 -7.91 22.98
CA ASP A 756 -2.16 -8.02 22.17
C ASP A 756 -2.52 -6.72 21.43
N HIS A 757 -2.21 -5.58 22.06
CA HIS A 757 -2.38 -4.26 21.47
C HIS A 757 -1.38 -3.30 22.10
N TRP A 758 -0.40 -2.84 21.31
CA TRP A 758 0.60 -1.90 21.77
C TRP A 758 0.00 -0.51 21.95
N THR A 759 0.03 -0.02 23.18
CA THR A 759 -0.57 1.26 23.58
C THR A 759 0.49 2.12 24.24
N LEU A 760 0.61 3.37 23.79
CA LEU A 760 1.44 4.36 24.47
C LEU A 760 0.81 4.67 25.83
N LEU A 761 1.61 4.57 26.89
CA LEU A 761 1.20 5.04 28.20
C LEU A 761 1.41 6.54 28.29
N ASP A 762 0.31 7.28 28.09
CA ASP A 762 0.24 8.74 28.13
C ASP A 762 0.30 9.24 29.59
N ALA A 763 1.48 9.08 30.19
CA ALA A 763 1.76 9.47 31.57
C ALA A 763 2.91 10.49 31.57
N PRO A 764 2.86 11.54 32.40
CA PRO A 764 3.97 12.47 32.55
C PRO A 764 5.16 11.72 33.17
N LEU A 765 6.03 11.20 32.31
CA LEU A 765 7.30 10.63 32.72
C LEU A 765 8.16 11.76 33.27
N PRO A 766 8.84 11.59 34.42
CA PRO A 766 9.80 12.57 34.88
C PRO A 766 10.92 12.72 33.85
N ASP A 767 11.33 13.95 33.54
CA ASP A 767 12.29 14.31 32.49
C ASP A 767 13.42 13.27 32.35
N GLN A 768 13.44 12.59 31.19
CA GLN A 768 14.40 11.56 30.76
C GLN A 768 14.64 10.41 31.77
N PRO A 769 13.91 9.28 31.67
CA PRO A 769 14.21 8.10 32.48
C PRO A 769 15.57 7.52 32.06
N THR A 770 16.52 7.50 33.00
CA THR A 770 17.89 6.97 32.80
C THR A 770 18.10 5.58 33.41
N GLY A 771 17.08 4.99 34.04
CA GLY A 771 17.23 3.80 34.89
C GLY A 771 16.17 2.71 34.70
N ASP A 772 16.42 1.57 35.37
CA ASP A 772 15.63 0.34 35.35
C ASP A 772 14.17 0.60 35.77
N LEU A 773 13.22 0.10 34.97
CA LEU A 773 11.81 -0.02 35.35
C LEU A 773 11.63 -1.40 35.99
N VAL A 774 11.25 -1.45 37.27
CA VAL A 774 11.07 -2.70 38.00
C VAL A 774 9.62 -2.80 38.46
N MET A 775 8.89 -3.81 38.01
CA MET A 775 7.44 -3.90 38.20
C MET A 775 7.03 -5.00 39.18
N MET A 776 5.98 -4.76 39.98
CA MET A 776 5.49 -5.70 41.00
C MET A 776 4.01 -6.06 40.85
N GLY A 777 3.72 -7.31 41.23
CA GLY A 777 2.42 -7.92 41.53
C GLY A 777 1.44 -7.08 42.39
N ASN A 778 0.16 -7.06 41.99
CA ASN A 778 -1.00 -6.40 42.62
C ASN A 778 -1.12 -4.86 42.48
N HIS A 779 -0.78 -4.34 41.29
CA HIS A 779 -1.12 -3.01 40.74
C HIS A 779 -0.12 -1.86 40.96
N THR A 780 1.08 -2.08 41.52
CA THR A 780 2.06 -0.98 41.73
C THR A 780 3.33 -1.12 40.87
N HIS A 781 3.66 -0.13 40.04
CA HIS A 781 4.89 -0.11 39.21
C HIS A 781 5.92 0.81 39.85
N ILE A 782 7.21 0.46 39.80
CA ILE A 782 8.31 1.30 40.29
C ILE A 782 9.21 1.74 39.13
N LEU A 783 9.41 3.04 39.00
CA LEU A 783 10.35 3.65 38.05
C LEU A 783 11.49 4.27 38.84
N GLN A 784 12.73 3.88 38.52
CA GLN A 784 13.91 4.56 39.03
C GLN A 784 14.38 5.60 38.00
N ASN A 785 14.44 6.87 38.41
CA ASN A 785 15.08 7.93 37.61
C ASN A 785 16.24 8.55 38.41
N GLY A 786 17.47 8.22 38.01
CA GLY A 786 18.67 8.52 38.79
C GLY A 786 18.62 7.91 40.19
N ASP A 787 18.75 8.75 41.22
CA ASP A 787 18.73 8.36 42.64
C ASP A 787 17.30 8.35 43.25
N GLN A 788 16.26 8.72 42.48
CA GLN A 788 14.87 8.82 42.95
C GLN A 788 14.01 7.66 42.45
N LEU A 789 13.03 7.28 43.28
CA LEU A 789 12.06 6.23 42.98
C LEU A 789 10.66 6.81 42.84
N PHE A 790 9.89 6.31 41.89
CA PHE A 790 8.50 6.66 41.65
C PHE A 790 7.65 5.40 41.68
N GLN A 791 6.45 5.48 42.27
CA GLN A 791 5.46 4.41 42.27
C GLN A 791 4.16 4.83 41.60
N THR A 792 3.51 3.93 40.87
CA THR A 792 2.17 4.12 40.30
C THR A 792 1.27 2.94 40.66
N PRO A 793 0.22 3.15 41.47
CA PRO A 793 -0.74 2.11 41.84
C PRO A 793 -1.86 1.90 40.79
N ASP A 794 -1.84 2.64 39.68
CA ASP A 794 -2.90 2.75 38.68
C ASP A 794 -2.42 2.40 37.26
N LEU A 795 -1.57 1.38 37.15
CA LEU A 795 -1.11 0.83 35.86
C LEU A 795 -0.38 1.86 34.97
N GLY A 796 0.31 2.84 35.58
CA GLY A 796 1.07 3.86 34.86
C GLY A 796 0.38 5.20 34.70
N LEU A 797 -0.89 5.35 35.11
CA LEU A 797 -1.66 6.58 34.89
C LEU A 797 -1.31 7.73 35.86
N GLY A 798 -0.63 7.44 36.97
CA GLY A 798 -0.19 8.44 37.95
C GLY A 798 1.02 8.02 38.80
N TRP A 799 2.12 8.76 38.67
CA TRP A 799 3.38 8.50 39.39
C TRP A 799 3.52 9.34 40.67
N LYS A 800 3.96 8.70 41.77
CA LYS A 800 4.21 9.33 43.08
C LYS A 800 5.63 9.02 43.56
N PRO A 801 6.41 10.01 44.03
CA PRO A 801 7.77 9.75 44.50
C PRO A 801 7.80 8.94 45.82
N ILE A 802 8.73 7.98 45.90
CA ILE A 802 9.17 7.29 47.13
C ILE A 802 10.55 7.84 47.50
N HIS A 803 10.68 8.33 48.73
CA HIS A 803 11.94 8.87 49.23
C HIS A 803 12.71 7.77 49.97
N ALA A 804 13.84 7.33 49.40
CA ALA A 804 14.73 6.39 50.05
C ALA A 804 15.59 7.07 51.14
N PRO A 805 16.07 6.34 52.17
CA PRO A 805 16.89 6.92 53.25
C PRO A 805 18.27 7.40 52.79
N ALA A 806 18.75 6.90 51.66
CA ALA A 806 20.01 7.27 51.02
C ALA A 806 19.87 7.13 49.48
N PRO A 807 20.77 7.75 48.69
CA PRO A 807 20.74 7.66 47.23
C PRO A 807 20.72 6.21 46.74
N VAL A 808 19.74 5.91 45.89
CA VAL A 808 19.48 4.56 45.38
C VAL A 808 20.33 4.31 44.14
N LYS A 809 21.12 3.23 44.16
CA LYS A 809 21.92 2.80 43.02
C LYS A 809 21.18 1.80 42.14
N SER A 810 20.49 0.86 42.75
CA SER A 810 19.70 -0.14 42.06
C SER A 810 18.54 -0.59 42.93
N THR A 811 17.51 -1.12 42.28
CA THR A 811 16.32 -1.65 42.94
C THR A 811 16.01 -3.06 42.47
N TRP A 812 15.36 -3.82 43.35
CA TRP A 812 14.88 -5.17 43.05
C TRP A 812 13.73 -5.54 44.00
N PHE A 813 13.13 -6.72 43.85
CA PHE A 813 12.09 -7.25 44.74
C PHE A 813 12.52 -8.53 45.45
N ASP A 814 12.13 -8.67 46.71
CA ASP A 814 12.34 -9.91 47.46
C ASP A 814 11.25 -10.96 47.14
N GLU A 815 11.40 -12.20 47.64
CA GLU A 815 10.46 -13.32 47.37
C GLU A 815 9.04 -13.04 47.88
N ASP A 816 8.90 -12.17 48.89
CA ASP A 816 7.62 -11.71 49.41
C ASP A 816 7.05 -10.50 48.62
N GLY A 817 7.78 -10.04 47.59
CA GLY A 817 7.40 -8.93 46.72
C GLY A 817 7.71 -7.54 47.29
N ASN A 818 8.50 -7.41 48.35
CA ASN A 818 8.81 -6.08 48.89
C ASN A 818 9.96 -5.43 48.09
N LEU A 819 9.87 -4.13 47.87
CA LEU A 819 10.89 -3.37 47.16
C LEU A 819 12.17 -3.29 48.00
N ILE A 820 13.28 -3.69 47.39
CA ILE A 820 14.64 -3.62 47.92
C ILE A 820 15.37 -2.48 47.22
N ALA A 821 15.89 -1.53 47.99
CA ALA A 821 16.74 -0.46 47.48
C ALA A 821 18.18 -0.65 47.96
N VAL A 822 19.09 -0.77 47.00
CA VAL A 822 20.52 -0.80 47.24
C VAL A 822 21.04 0.63 47.26
N THR A 823 21.65 1.03 48.36
CA THR A 823 22.18 2.39 48.53
C THR A 823 23.65 2.38 48.89
N THR A 824 24.26 3.55 48.96
CA THR A 824 25.63 3.74 49.46
C THR A 824 25.79 3.46 50.96
N GLN A 825 24.69 3.32 51.72
CA GLN A 825 24.71 3.14 53.17
C GLN A 825 24.27 1.75 53.63
N GLY A 826 23.71 0.94 52.73
CA GLY A 826 23.15 -0.37 53.04
C GLY A 826 22.02 -0.75 52.10
N VAL A 827 21.48 -1.95 52.31
CA VAL A 827 20.32 -2.47 51.59
C VAL A 827 19.08 -2.26 52.45
N TYR A 828 18.09 -1.55 51.91
CA TYR A 828 16.83 -1.23 52.61
C TYR A 828 15.67 -2.00 51.98
N ARG A 829 14.70 -2.42 52.82
CA ARG A 829 13.44 -3.03 52.39
C ARG A 829 12.29 -2.05 52.60
N TRP A 830 11.48 -1.82 51.59
CA TRP A 830 10.27 -0.99 51.67
C TRP A 830 9.08 -1.83 52.11
N ASN A 831 8.46 -1.44 53.21
CA ASN A 831 7.24 -2.06 53.71
C ASN A 831 6.02 -1.30 53.18
N TYR A 832 5.27 -1.94 52.28
CA TYR A 832 4.07 -1.37 51.67
C TYR A 832 2.91 -1.16 52.65
N ALA A 833 2.81 -1.94 53.73
CA ALA A 833 1.69 -1.84 54.68
C ALA A 833 1.75 -0.54 55.50
N ASP A 834 2.97 -0.12 55.86
CA ASP A 834 3.20 1.02 56.75
C ASP A 834 3.89 2.20 56.05
N ALA A 835 4.22 2.07 54.76
CA ALA A 835 4.96 3.04 53.95
C ALA A 835 6.28 3.50 54.61
N THR A 836 7.07 2.55 55.10
CA THR A 836 8.35 2.80 55.78
C THR A 836 9.47 1.90 55.28
N TRP A 837 10.71 2.36 55.39
CA TRP A 837 11.91 1.55 55.13
C TRP A 837 12.34 0.79 56.38
N SER A 838 12.80 -0.45 56.20
CA SER A 838 13.38 -1.28 57.25
C SER A 838 14.72 -0.73 57.75
N GLU A 839 15.22 -1.28 58.86
CA GLU A 839 16.64 -1.13 59.19
C GLU A 839 17.52 -1.69 58.06
N PRO A 840 18.67 -1.04 57.76
CA PRO A 840 19.52 -1.45 56.65
C PRO A 840 20.27 -2.74 56.96
N ILE A 841 20.31 -3.64 55.98
CA ILE A 841 21.31 -4.70 55.95
C ILE A 841 22.65 -4.02 55.60
N PRO A 842 23.72 -4.20 56.42
CA PRO A 842 25.01 -3.55 56.19
C PRO A 842 25.65 -4.05 54.90
N LEU A 843 26.50 -3.24 54.28
CA LEU A 843 27.22 -3.62 53.06
C LEU A 843 28.32 -4.67 53.36
N PRO A 844 28.52 -5.70 52.52
CA PRO A 844 29.63 -6.63 52.68
C PRO A 844 30.96 -5.91 52.53
N ASP A 845 31.85 -6.04 53.53
CA ASP A 845 33.17 -5.39 53.58
C ASP A 845 33.14 -3.86 53.35
N ASN A 846 32.02 -3.17 53.63
CA ASN A 846 31.78 -1.75 53.27
C ASN A 846 31.97 -1.43 51.78
N GLN A 847 31.82 -2.42 50.90
CA GLN A 847 31.92 -2.25 49.46
C GLN A 847 30.55 -1.93 48.84
N ALA A 848 30.56 -1.18 47.74
CA ALA A 848 29.36 -0.97 46.96
C ALA A 848 28.87 -2.31 46.40
N ILE A 849 27.55 -2.50 46.41
CA ILE A 849 26.90 -3.66 45.83
C ILE A 849 26.70 -3.40 44.34
N ASP A 850 27.24 -4.30 43.53
CA ASP A 850 27.14 -4.27 42.07
C ASP A 850 25.86 -4.99 41.61
N ALA A 851 25.43 -6.05 42.31
CA ALA A 851 24.18 -6.78 42.03
C ALA A 851 23.63 -7.50 43.28
N ILE A 852 22.29 -7.63 43.41
CA ILE A 852 21.59 -8.32 44.52
C ILE A 852 20.33 -9.10 44.07
N ARG A 853 20.04 -10.23 44.74
CA ARG A 853 18.87 -11.11 44.57
C ARG A 853 18.64 -11.90 45.85
N GLN A 854 17.39 -12.25 46.11
CA GLN A 854 17.03 -13.22 47.12
C GLN A 854 16.74 -14.57 46.46
N PHE A 855 17.21 -15.66 47.07
CA PHE A 855 16.89 -17.01 46.65
C PHE A 855 16.86 -17.95 47.86
N ALA A 856 15.78 -18.74 47.97
CA ALA A 856 15.52 -19.66 49.07
C ALA A 856 15.67 -18.96 50.45
N GLY A 857 15.14 -17.74 50.56
CA GLY A 857 15.21 -16.92 51.77
C GLY A 857 16.58 -16.32 52.12
N ARG A 858 17.59 -16.39 51.24
CA ARG A 858 18.94 -15.79 51.45
C ARG A 858 19.26 -14.74 50.40
N PHE A 859 19.98 -13.68 50.78
CA PHE A 859 20.45 -12.68 49.81
C PHE A 859 21.82 -13.06 49.27
N TYR A 860 21.97 -13.02 47.96
CA TYR A 860 23.24 -13.15 47.26
C TYR A 860 23.63 -11.78 46.71
N VAL A 861 24.91 -11.42 46.82
CA VAL A 861 25.39 -10.08 46.47
C VAL A 861 26.74 -10.18 45.77
N VAL A 862 26.90 -9.46 44.67
CA VAL A 862 28.22 -9.20 44.08
C VAL A 862 28.70 -7.85 44.57
N ALA A 863 29.88 -7.81 45.17
CA ALA A 863 30.53 -6.58 45.61
C ALA A 863 32.05 -6.69 45.42
N GLY A 864 32.64 -5.72 44.71
CA GLY A 864 34.09 -5.67 44.51
C GLY A 864 34.67 -6.92 43.84
N GLY A 865 33.91 -7.52 42.92
CA GLY A 865 34.32 -8.71 42.15
C GLY A 865 34.15 -10.05 42.86
N LYS A 866 33.58 -10.06 44.08
CA LYS A 866 33.31 -11.29 44.86
C LYS A 866 31.81 -11.50 45.04
N LEU A 867 31.42 -12.77 45.11
CA LEU A 867 30.06 -13.18 45.46
C LEU A 867 29.96 -13.42 46.97
N TYR A 868 28.94 -12.83 47.60
CA TYR A 868 28.62 -12.95 49.01
C TYR A 868 27.22 -13.54 49.18
N VAL A 869 27.00 -14.22 50.31
CA VAL A 869 25.67 -14.63 50.77
C VAL A 869 25.41 -14.10 52.18
N TRP A 870 24.23 -13.51 52.38
CA TRP A 870 23.73 -13.08 53.69
C TRP A 870 23.01 -14.26 54.35
N ALA A 871 23.58 -14.77 55.42
CA ALA A 871 23.00 -15.87 56.19
C ALA A 871 23.28 -15.67 57.68
N ASN A 872 22.26 -15.84 58.52
CA ASN A 872 22.35 -15.73 59.98
C ASN A 872 22.86 -14.37 60.49
N GLY A 873 22.58 -13.27 59.79
CA GLY A 873 22.96 -11.92 60.21
C GLY A 873 24.39 -11.49 59.85
N GLU A 874 25.11 -12.27 59.03
CA GLU A 874 26.46 -11.94 58.57
C GLU A 874 26.64 -12.28 57.07
N TRP A 875 27.58 -11.58 56.41
CA TRP A 875 28.00 -11.88 55.04
C TRP A 875 29.08 -12.96 55.01
N ARG A 876 28.94 -13.92 54.09
CA ARG A 876 29.96 -14.95 53.81
C ARG A 876 30.37 -14.90 52.34
N VAL A 877 31.67 -14.95 52.07
CA VAL A 877 32.22 -14.98 50.70
C VAL A 877 32.09 -16.38 50.10
N ILE A 878 31.54 -16.47 48.90
CA ILE A 878 31.51 -17.68 48.07
C ILE A 878 32.71 -17.63 47.12
N LYS A 879 33.52 -18.69 47.09
CA LYS A 879 34.68 -18.78 46.19
C LYS A 879 34.24 -19.41 44.87
N ILE A 880 34.50 -18.71 43.76
CA ILE A 880 34.26 -19.20 42.40
C ILE A 880 35.62 -19.61 41.81
N PRO A 881 35.85 -20.90 41.52
CA PRO A 881 37.08 -21.38 40.88
C PRO A 881 37.33 -20.71 39.52
N ASP A 882 38.59 -20.37 39.24
CA ASP A 882 39.07 -19.85 37.94
C ASP A 882 38.42 -18.54 37.42
N SER A 883 37.61 -17.85 38.24
CA SER A 883 37.03 -16.54 37.93
C SER A 883 38.01 -15.40 38.22
N LYS A 884 38.08 -14.41 37.32
CA LYS A 884 38.89 -13.20 37.52
C LYS A 884 38.21 -12.15 38.41
N ASN A 885 36.91 -11.95 38.26
CA ASN A 885 36.00 -11.11 39.07
C ASN A 885 34.56 -11.35 38.60
N ALA A 886 33.62 -11.63 39.50
CA ALA A 886 32.20 -11.72 39.15
C ALA A 886 31.60 -10.31 38.96
N TYR A 887 30.75 -10.11 37.94
CA TYR A 887 30.09 -8.81 37.72
C TYR A 887 28.57 -8.91 37.52
N PHE A 888 28.05 -10.08 37.14
CA PHE A 888 26.62 -10.31 36.93
C PHE A 888 26.26 -11.75 37.31
N TYR A 889 25.00 -12.01 37.67
CA TYR A 889 24.56 -13.36 37.97
C TYR A 889 23.05 -13.55 37.68
N GLY A 890 22.65 -14.77 37.35
CA GLY A 890 21.27 -15.18 37.07
C GLY A 890 20.89 -16.42 37.87
N LEU A 891 19.59 -16.72 38.00
CA LEU A 891 19.07 -17.86 38.77
C LEU A 891 18.11 -18.67 37.89
N GLY A 892 18.41 -19.95 37.67
CA GLY A 892 17.48 -20.89 37.02
C GLY A 892 16.32 -21.26 37.96
N MET A 893 15.17 -21.62 37.41
CA MET A 893 13.94 -21.89 38.18
C MET A 893 14.09 -23.04 39.20
N THR A 894 15.00 -23.98 38.97
CA THR A 894 15.30 -25.11 39.88
C THR A 894 16.39 -24.82 40.92
N GLY A 895 16.88 -23.58 41.00
CA GLY A 895 17.88 -23.17 41.99
C GLY A 895 19.33 -23.28 41.52
N THR A 896 19.54 -23.26 40.21
CA THR A 896 20.88 -23.19 39.60
C THR A 896 21.37 -21.74 39.59
N LEU A 897 22.48 -21.47 40.26
CA LEU A 897 23.09 -20.14 40.29
C LEU A 897 24.05 -19.98 39.11
N TRP A 898 23.84 -18.95 38.29
CA TRP A 898 24.69 -18.58 37.15
C TRP A 898 25.47 -17.32 37.46
N VAL A 899 26.76 -17.25 37.14
CA VAL A 899 27.61 -16.07 37.32
C VAL A 899 28.35 -15.78 36.02
N LEU A 900 28.39 -14.50 35.63
CA LEU A 900 29.27 -13.98 34.60
C LEU A 900 30.53 -13.39 35.25
N ASP A 901 31.69 -13.83 34.76
CA ASP A 901 32.96 -13.23 35.14
C ASP A 901 33.39 -12.13 34.16
N SER A 902 34.30 -11.26 34.59
CA SER A 902 34.80 -10.13 33.78
C SER A 902 35.50 -10.51 32.48
N SER A 903 35.70 -11.80 32.19
CA SER A 903 36.18 -12.29 30.89
C SER A 903 35.05 -12.64 29.92
N GLY A 904 33.79 -12.51 30.34
CA GLY A 904 32.60 -12.88 29.58
C GLY A 904 32.28 -14.38 29.64
N ALA A 905 32.86 -15.11 30.61
CA ALA A 905 32.53 -16.52 30.82
C ALA A 905 31.31 -16.67 31.72
N ALA A 906 30.36 -17.52 31.30
CA ALA A 906 29.27 -17.97 32.15
C ALA A 906 29.69 -19.22 32.94
N LEU A 907 29.52 -19.16 34.27
CA LEU A 907 29.73 -20.27 35.19
C LEU A 907 28.42 -20.58 35.90
N TRP A 908 28.17 -21.83 36.27
CA TRP A 908 26.96 -22.21 36.99
C TRP A 908 27.22 -23.22 38.11
N SER A 909 26.33 -23.25 39.10
CA SER A 909 26.39 -24.12 40.27
C SER A 909 24.99 -24.61 40.67
N SER A 910 24.85 -25.90 40.94
CA SER A 910 23.58 -26.52 41.35
C SER A 910 23.33 -26.40 42.86
N SER A 911 22.37 -25.58 43.28
CA SER A 911 21.74 -25.54 44.63
C SER A 911 22.59 -25.29 45.89
N ASP A 912 23.90 -25.59 45.91
CA ASP A 912 24.76 -25.44 47.09
C ASP A 912 25.81 -24.31 46.98
N ALA A 913 26.03 -23.78 45.77
CA ALA A 913 27.08 -22.79 45.47
C ALA A 913 28.50 -23.26 45.81
N GLU A 914 28.71 -24.58 45.98
CA GLU A 914 30.01 -25.18 46.34
C GLU A 914 30.76 -25.71 45.12
N THR A 915 30.05 -26.26 44.13
CA THR A 915 30.65 -26.76 42.86
C THR A 915 30.27 -25.90 41.67
N TRP A 916 31.26 -25.47 40.88
CA TRP A 916 31.06 -24.56 39.74
C TRP A 916 31.53 -25.20 38.42
N THR A 917 30.74 -25.04 37.37
CA THR A 917 31.00 -25.52 36.01
C THR A 917 31.05 -24.35 35.04
N LYS A 918 32.00 -24.34 34.10
CA LYS A 918 32.12 -23.29 33.07
C LYS A 918 31.38 -23.70 31.79
N THR A 919 30.63 -22.77 31.21
CA THR A 919 29.96 -22.94 29.91
C THR A 919 30.94 -22.91 28.73
N GLU A 920 30.87 -23.91 27.85
CA GLU A 920 31.52 -23.89 26.54
C GLU A 920 30.49 -23.60 25.44
N VAL A 921 30.73 -22.57 24.63
CA VAL A 921 29.88 -22.24 23.48
C VAL A 921 30.28 -23.14 22.31
N VAL A 922 29.49 -24.19 22.06
CA VAL A 922 29.71 -25.14 20.95
C VAL A 922 29.14 -24.56 19.66
N GLN A 923 29.95 -24.47 18.60
CA GLN A 923 29.43 -24.15 17.26
C GLN A 923 28.65 -25.35 16.71
N VAL A 924 27.32 -25.28 16.73
CA VAL A 924 26.50 -26.15 15.88
C VAL A 924 26.42 -25.48 14.50
N ALA A 925 26.95 -26.15 13.47
CA ALA A 925 26.89 -25.72 12.08
C ALA A 925 25.41 -25.53 11.63
N PRO A 926 25.13 -24.62 10.68
CA PRO A 926 23.78 -24.13 10.38
C PRO A 926 22.77 -25.22 9.99
#